data_AF-A0A2C5XX84-F1
#
_entry.id   AF-A0A2C5XX84-F1
#
_cell.length_a   1.000
_cell.length_b   1.000
_cell.length_c   1.000
_cell.angle_alpha   90.00
_cell.angle_beta   90.00
_cell.angle_gamma   90.00
#
_symmetry.space_group_name_H-M   'P 1'
#
loop_
_entity.id
_entity.type
_entity.pdbx_description
1 polymer ?
#
loop_
_entity_poly.entity_id
_entity_poly.type
_entity_poly.pdbx_seq_one_letter_code
_entity_poly.pdbx_strand_id
1 'polypeptide(L)'
;MNLKLLLYFLFWELVSTSAVAQIETGRDLERYGLQKRSSDAKDKYYTFAINLFFRRSDGLRLDSPDFFHWSMHLNPGKDHKWKGIAFDISNAIEVQRPGEDTVFRNVDGKFYLQRKTDVSAIKSIQFATSVIIGYSVSKVSVNTIQDALSRVPVPQRCDGGNCVTWTIDAIRELQKRNILPKFDTGNLWDKVLQFGHARARYLDKMTPKARYKLSGREIGKFIPGQDVIVRALVSPPSGDPPGFARTGSRRSKGKRGKLRLIRRIWNSLCKRDASSCPQPRARTANEIAVRKMNYLAKTFGLAKTPQHKEMVLKAFKKFSEKIPLKRRSHSAGVGKVVNTASGAFIVAGFVFWGIAMKEVFDPESRSTVYDKVAVSTSLVPLVGCGAADARKIDMAVRGKGPKDDVALVFSVVDSALCYVVGVLYFTPLAPIAAAYTAVRLIIDTAMELWVPENADTAPGEVAEMRWQGWENVLQNISSTIMSDNYTSTLETIYLHEKLGILSVAANAAGNVEAEAQQQILNGTDDQQQAVEDEAENQGFVIAQEACNAIMRHRDNLRHTMMSFFGTKLHNAASKYDDELYETLRLKSKWPWESLKTPTLERLLQEQKDFPLVSAESSKQLSRNVSAWLDGILGKMEDPIPGCERLHEPNLYTPDGKCRDPCGPAARKTGTTREYAQTSEGQGIWGCVSIHQGQKLGAISPVCCEYEAFSLVGFGLAARLGGQFISQLQRDRNL
;
A
#
# COMPACT_ATOMS: atom_id res chain seq x y z
N MET A 1 4.47 39.67 9.92
CA MET A 1 3.27 39.08 9.28
C MET A 1 3.14 37.63 9.74
N ASN A 2 2.00 37.23 10.33
CA ASN A 2 1.87 35.95 11.04
C ASN A 2 1.74 34.75 10.06
N LEU A 3 2.62 33.75 10.18
CA LEU A 3 2.66 32.53 9.36
C LEU A 3 1.31 31.77 9.32
N LYS A 4 0.52 31.87 10.40
CA LYS A 4 -0.83 31.31 10.47
C LYS A 4 -1.81 31.97 9.49
N LEU A 5 -1.65 33.25 9.19
CA LEU A 5 -2.52 33.99 8.26
C LEU A 5 -2.20 33.62 6.80
N LEU A 6 -0.92 33.41 6.49
CA LEU A 6 -0.48 32.99 5.15
C LEU A 6 -0.97 31.58 4.80
N LEU A 7 -0.93 30.66 5.78
CA LEU A 7 -1.46 29.30 5.61
C LEU A 7 -2.99 29.27 5.50
N TYR A 8 -3.69 30.20 6.15
CA TYR A 8 -5.14 30.34 6.02
C TYR A 8 -5.56 30.87 4.64
N PHE A 9 -4.79 31.79 4.06
CA PHE A 9 -5.05 32.32 2.71
C PHE A 9 -4.79 31.27 1.62
N LEU A 10 -3.69 30.52 1.72
CA LEU A 10 -3.37 29.45 0.77
C LEU A 10 -4.39 28.29 0.80
N PHE A 11 -5.03 28.06 1.96
CA PHE A 11 -6.08 27.05 2.09
C PHE A 11 -7.41 27.48 1.46
N TRP A 12 -7.70 28.78 1.38
CA TRP A 12 -8.97 29.31 0.87
C TRP A 12 -9.01 29.47 -0.66
N GLU A 13 -7.87 29.73 -1.32
CA GLU A 13 -7.82 29.79 -2.79
C GLU A 13 -7.98 28.41 -3.45
N LEU A 14 -7.67 27.32 -2.76
CA LEU A 14 -7.80 25.95 -3.30
C LEU A 14 -9.23 25.40 -3.30
N VAL A 15 -10.19 26.07 -2.64
CA VAL A 15 -11.55 25.53 -2.42
C VAL A 15 -12.62 26.20 -3.30
N SER A 16 -12.29 27.26 -4.06
CA SER A 16 -13.29 28.15 -4.67
C SER A 16 -13.43 28.08 -6.20
N THR A 17 -13.21 26.92 -6.83
CA THR A 17 -13.57 26.71 -8.25
C THR A 17 -14.17 25.33 -8.51
N SER A 18 -15.49 25.20 -8.40
CA SER A 18 -16.29 24.23 -9.18
C SER A 18 -17.80 24.36 -8.89
N ALA A 19 -18.50 25.14 -9.71
CA ALA A 19 -19.92 24.96 -9.95
C ALA A 19 -20.30 25.66 -11.26
N VAL A 20 -20.92 24.93 -12.21
CA VAL A 20 -22.10 25.30 -13.02
C VAL A 20 -22.33 24.23 -14.13
N ALA A 21 -23.62 23.92 -14.35
CA ALA A 21 -24.26 23.15 -15.44
C ALA A 21 -24.30 21.61 -15.28
N GLN A 22 -25.38 20.88 -15.59
CA GLN A 22 -26.75 21.17 -16.04
C GLN A 22 -27.62 19.92 -15.77
N ILE A 23 -28.92 20.10 -15.53
CA ILE A 23 -29.92 19.05 -15.33
C ILE A 23 -30.53 18.70 -16.68
N GLU A 24 -30.48 17.42 -17.09
CA GLU A 24 -31.40 16.89 -18.11
C GLU A 24 -31.96 15.52 -17.68
N THR A 25 -33.28 15.42 -17.85
CA THR A 25 -34.19 14.48 -17.21
C THR A 25 -34.31 13.16 -17.94
N GLY A 26 -34.57 12.10 -17.17
CA GLY A 26 -34.87 10.76 -17.67
C GLY A 26 -36.22 10.60 -18.34
N ARG A 27 -36.28 9.61 -19.23
CA ARG A 27 -37.44 8.80 -19.60
C ARG A 27 -36.90 7.67 -20.48
N ASP A 28 -36.94 6.43 -19.99
CA ASP A 28 -37.05 5.19 -20.79
C ASP A 28 -36.86 3.97 -19.87
N LEU A 29 -37.96 3.48 -19.28
CA LEU A 29 -37.96 2.19 -18.58
C LEU A 29 -39.30 1.44 -18.67
N GLU A 30 -40.19 1.81 -19.61
CA GLU A 30 -41.56 1.27 -19.65
C GLU A 30 -41.83 0.17 -20.69
N ARG A 31 -40.80 -0.36 -21.36
CA ARG A 31 -40.94 -1.58 -22.18
C ARG A 31 -39.88 -2.55 -21.72
N TYR A 32 -40.24 -3.63 -21.03
CA TYR A 32 -39.77 -4.99 -21.29
C TYR A 32 -40.52 -5.95 -20.34
N GLY A 33 -41.45 -6.72 -20.92
CA GLY A 33 -42.23 -7.72 -20.21
C GLY A 33 -41.38 -8.95 -19.88
N LEU A 34 -41.31 -9.30 -18.60
CA LEU A 34 -40.83 -10.61 -18.13
C LEU A 34 -41.77 -11.13 -17.04
N GLN A 35 -42.76 -11.89 -17.49
CA GLN A 35 -43.66 -12.67 -16.65
C GLN A 35 -43.04 -14.06 -16.45
N LYS A 36 -42.13 -14.18 -15.47
CA LYS A 36 -41.67 -15.51 -15.00
C LYS A 36 -41.83 -15.60 -13.48
N ARG A 37 -42.89 -16.35 -13.10
CA ARG A 37 -43.22 -16.97 -11.80
C ARG A 37 -42.40 -16.48 -10.60
N SER A 38 -42.83 -15.39 -9.99
CA SER A 38 -42.24 -14.83 -8.77
C SER A 38 -43.01 -15.28 -7.53
N SER A 39 -42.48 -16.25 -6.79
CA SER A 39 -42.82 -16.47 -5.37
C SER A 39 -42.38 -15.29 -4.47
N ASP A 40 -41.69 -14.30 -5.04
CA ASP A 40 -41.27 -13.04 -4.42
C ASP A 40 -42.32 -11.92 -4.52
N ALA A 41 -43.45 -12.15 -5.20
CA ALA A 41 -44.52 -11.16 -5.34
C ALA A 41 -45.41 -11.02 -4.10
N LYS A 42 -45.29 -11.92 -3.11
CA LYS A 42 -46.09 -11.84 -1.87
C LYS A 42 -45.51 -10.79 -0.93
N ASP A 43 -46.38 -9.92 -0.43
CA ASP A 43 -46.01 -8.94 0.59
C ASP A 43 -45.51 -9.63 1.86
N LYS A 44 -44.31 -9.28 2.30
CA LYS A 44 -43.65 -9.82 3.49
C LYS A 44 -43.10 -8.68 4.33
N TYR A 45 -42.88 -8.97 5.61
CA TYR A 45 -41.99 -8.12 6.41
C TYR A 45 -40.54 -8.40 5.99
N TYR A 46 -39.72 -7.37 5.91
CA TYR A 46 -38.31 -7.48 5.58
C TYR A 46 -37.43 -6.95 6.70
N THR A 47 -36.33 -7.64 6.97
CA THR A 47 -35.20 -7.09 7.72
C THR A 47 -34.23 -6.46 6.74
N PHE A 48 -33.85 -5.21 6.98
CA PHE A 48 -32.88 -4.46 6.18
C PHE A 48 -31.53 -4.48 6.87
N ALA A 49 -30.49 -4.86 6.14
CA ALA A 49 -29.12 -4.82 6.59
C ALA A 49 -28.19 -4.18 5.55
N ILE A 50 -27.12 -3.53 6.00
CA ILE A 50 -26.01 -3.08 5.16
C ILE A 50 -24.90 -4.12 5.28
N ASN A 51 -24.53 -4.73 4.17
CA ASN A 51 -23.38 -5.63 4.09
C ASN A 51 -22.16 -4.86 3.61
N LEU A 52 -21.03 -5.08 4.27
CA LEU A 52 -19.75 -4.50 3.92
C LEU A 52 -18.85 -5.57 3.29
N PHE A 53 -18.29 -5.27 2.14
CA PHE A 53 -17.33 -6.12 1.44
C PHE A 53 -16.01 -5.37 1.25
N PHE A 54 -14.88 -6.02 1.55
CA PHE A 54 -13.57 -5.45 1.26
C PHE A 54 -13.41 -5.20 -0.24
N ARG A 55 -13.07 -3.96 -0.61
CA ARG A 55 -12.67 -3.69 -1.99
C ARG A 55 -11.26 -4.23 -2.25
N ARG A 56 -11.06 -4.82 -3.43
CA ARG A 56 -9.74 -5.16 -3.95
C ARG A 56 -9.17 -3.91 -4.62
N SER A 57 -8.53 -3.06 -3.86
CA SER A 57 -7.81 -1.92 -4.41
C SER A 57 -6.60 -1.69 -3.53
N ASP A 58 -5.43 -1.91 -4.11
CA ASP A 58 -4.15 -1.60 -3.48
C ASP A 58 -4.14 -0.10 -3.14
N GLY A 59 -3.93 0.23 -1.87
CA GLY A 59 -3.73 1.62 -1.43
C GLY A 59 -4.96 2.42 -0.98
N LEU A 60 -6.17 1.85 -0.90
CA LEU A 60 -7.27 2.56 -0.22
C LEU A 60 -6.99 2.67 1.28
N ARG A 61 -7.07 3.90 1.82
CA ARG A 61 -6.88 4.18 3.24
C ARG A 61 -7.93 3.45 4.07
N LEU A 62 -7.52 2.96 5.24
CA LEU A 62 -8.38 2.25 6.20
C LEU A 62 -9.46 3.13 6.82
N ASP A 63 -9.46 4.43 6.60
CA ASP A 63 -10.50 5.37 7.02
C ASP A 63 -11.32 5.91 5.83
N SER A 64 -10.99 5.49 4.60
CA SER A 64 -11.71 5.94 3.42
C SER A 64 -13.13 5.35 3.41
N PRO A 65 -14.17 6.16 3.14
CA PRO A 65 -15.52 5.64 2.91
C PRO A 65 -15.57 4.58 1.81
N ASP A 66 -14.64 4.63 0.86
CA ASP A 66 -14.55 3.69 -0.24
C ASP A 66 -13.84 2.37 0.12
N PHE A 67 -13.33 2.21 1.35
CA PHE A 67 -12.63 0.99 1.77
C PHE A 67 -13.53 -0.25 1.68
N PHE A 68 -14.83 -0.08 1.96
CA PHE A 68 -15.84 -1.11 1.78
C PHE A 68 -16.74 -0.82 0.59
N HIS A 69 -17.09 -1.86 -0.15
CA HIS A 69 -18.27 -1.85 -1.01
C HIS A 69 -19.51 -2.15 -0.16
N TRP A 70 -20.57 -1.37 -0.35
CA TRP A 70 -21.80 -1.47 0.43
C TRP A 70 -22.90 -2.12 -0.41
N SER A 71 -23.62 -3.06 0.20
CA SER A 71 -24.88 -3.55 -0.37
C SER A 71 -26.01 -3.56 0.67
N MET A 72 -27.21 -3.24 0.22
CA MET A 72 -28.41 -3.35 1.01
C MET A 72 -28.98 -4.76 0.87
N HIS A 73 -29.13 -5.48 1.97
CA HIS A 73 -29.59 -6.86 2.01
C HIS A 73 -30.94 -6.97 2.70
N LEU A 74 -31.85 -7.68 2.04
CA LEU A 74 -33.22 -7.89 2.46
C LEU A 74 -33.44 -9.35 2.81
N ASN A 75 -33.88 -9.58 4.05
CA ASN A 75 -34.26 -10.91 4.53
C ASN A 75 -35.76 -10.97 4.76
N PRO A 76 -36.48 -11.96 4.19
CA PRO A 76 -37.90 -12.13 4.45
C PRO A 76 -38.11 -12.64 5.89
N GLY A 77 -38.85 -11.83 6.67
CA GLY A 77 -39.13 -12.03 8.09
C GLY A 77 -38.44 -11.02 9.00
N LYS A 78 -38.66 -11.17 10.31
CA LYS A 78 -38.00 -10.38 11.36
C LYS A 78 -36.65 -10.94 11.80
N ASP A 79 -36.37 -12.21 11.47
CA ASP A 79 -35.11 -12.85 11.80
C ASP A 79 -34.10 -12.63 10.67
N HIS A 80 -32.85 -12.36 11.06
CA HIS A 80 -31.75 -12.28 10.11
C HIS A 80 -31.51 -13.66 9.50
N LYS A 81 -31.47 -13.70 8.17
CA LYS A 81 -31.09 -14.89 7.40
C LYS A 81 -29.86 -14.55 6.59
N TRP A 82 -28.99 -15.52 6.39
CA TRP A 82 -27.81 -15.32 5.55
C TRP A 82 -28.15 -15.35 4.06
N LYS A 83 -29.35 -15.80 3.68
CA LYS A 83 -29.79 -15.94 2.29
C LYS A 83 -30.96 -14.97 2.08
N GLY A 84 -30.83 -14.10 1.10
CA GLY A 84 -31.78 -13.02 0.88
C GLY A 84 -31.62 -12.38 -0.49
N ILE A 85 -32.13 -11.15 -0.60
CA ILE A 85 -32.05 -10.34 -1.82
C ILE A 85 -31.09 -9.19 -1.53
N ALA A 86 -30.12 -8.93 -2.41
CA ALA A 86 -29.23 -7.78 -2.28
C ALA A 86 -29.47 -6.76 -3.39
N PHE A 87 -29.37 -5.49 -3.02
CA PHE A 87 -29.32 -4.34 -3.90
C PHE A 87 -28.01 -3.60 -3.66
N ASP A 88 -27.28 -3.32 -4.73
CA ASP A 88 -26.07 -2.49 -4.67
C ASP A 88 -25.89 -1.72 -5.97
N ILE A 89 -25.06 -0.68 -5.92
CA ILE A 89 -24.60 0.00 -7.14
C ILE A 89 -23.13 -0.30 -7.37
N SER A 90 -22.76 -0.64 -8.60
CA SER A 90 -21.37 -0.97 -8.91
C SER A 90 -20.99 -0.45 -10.29
N ASN A 91 -19.75 0.03 -10.37
CA ASN A 91 -19.07 0.38 -11.61
C ASN A 91 -18.01 -0.67 -11.99
N ALA A 92 -18.07 -1.87 -11.39
CA ALA A 92 -17.19 -2.97 -11.76
C ALA A 92 -17.34 -3.33 -13.24
N ILE A 93 -16.31 -3.96 -13.82
CA ILE A 93 -16.30 -4.42 -15.22
C ILE A 93 -17.45 -5.38 -15.51
N GLU A 94 -17.89 -6.14 -14.52
CA GLU A 94 -19.01 -7.08 -14.61
C GLU A 94 -20.15 -6.61 -13.71
N VAL A 95 -21.31 -6.34 -14.31
CA VAL A 95 -22.50 -5.88 -13.59
C VAL A 95 -23.74 -6.67 -13.99
N GLN A 96 -24.60 -6.97 -13.01
CA GLN A 96 -25.90 -7.62 -13.24
C GLN A 96 -27.00 -6.55 -13.15
N ARG A 97 -27.74 -6.31 -14.25
CA ARG A 97 -28.82 -5.32 -14.26
C ARG A 97 -30.07 -5.82 -13.54
N PRO A 98 -30.92 -4.94 -12.99
CA PRO A 98 -32.10 -5.37 -12.25
C PRO A 98 -33.07 -6.12 -13.15
N GLY A 99 -33.36 -7.38 -12.83
CA GLY A 99 -34.26 -8.23 -13.62
C GLY A 99 -33.59 -9.05 -14.72
N GLU A 100 -32.26 -8.94 -14.87
CA GLU A 100 -31.48 -9.76 -15.80
C GLU A 100 -30.67 -10.83 -15.03
N ASP A 101 -30.70 -12.08 -15.51
CA ASP A 101 -29.85 -13.16 -14.97
C ASP A 101 -28.44 -13.16 -15.56
N THR A 102 -28.20 -12.37 -16.61
CA THR A 102 -26.93 -12.28 -17.31
C THR A 102 -26.05 -11.16 -16.77
N VAL A 103 -24.76 -11.45 -16.63
CA VAL A 103 -23.73 -10.44 -16.32
C VAL A 103 -23.36 -9.71 -17.61
N PHE A 104 -23.43 -8.38 -17.58
CA PHE A 104 -23.02 -7.50 -18.67
C PHE A 104 -21.64 -6.88 -18.38
N ARG A 105 -20.84 -6.68 -19.44
CA ARG A 105 -19.53 -6.04 -19.36
C ARG A 105 -19.65 -4.51 -19.41
N ASN A 106 -19.49 -3.87 -18.28
CA ASN A 106 -19.49 -2.42 -18.10
C ASN A 106 -18.21 -1.78 -18.65
N VAL A 107 -18.23 -1.45 -19.94
CA VAL A 107 -17.10 -0.79 -20.62
C VAL A 107 -17.03 0.72 -20.37
N ASP A 108 -18.13 1.35 -19.95
CA ASP A 108 -18.19 2.80 -19.73
C ASP A 108 -17.83 3.21 -18.29
N GLY A 109 -17.65 2.24 -17.39
CA GLY A 109 -17.28 2.48 -16.00
C GLY A 109 -18.33 3.26 -15.22
N LYS A 110 -19.59 3.23 -15.68
CA LYS A 110 -20.72 3.89 -14.99
C LYS A 110 -21.23 3.03 -13.86
N PHE A 111 -21.87 3.65 -12.87
CA PHE A 111 -22.56 2.91 -11.82
C PHE A 111 -23.89 2.36 -12.33
N TYR A 112 -24.15 1.08 -12.06
CA TYR A 112 -25.43 0.43 -12.31
C TYR A 112 -26.01 -0.11 -11.02
N LEU A 113 -27.31 0.12 -10.80
CA LEU A 113 -28.08 -0.58 -9.78
C LEU A 113 -28.15 -2.07 -10.16
N GLN A 114 -27.89 -2.94 -9.18
CA GLN A 114 -27.95 -4.38 -9.33
C GLN A 114 -28.96 -4.96 -8.35
N ARG A 115 -29.70 -5.99 -8.78
CA ARG A 115 -30.52 -6.82 -7.91
C ARG A 115 -30.00 -8.25 -8.00
N LYS A 116 -29.66 -8.82 -6.85
CA LYS A 116 -29.18 -10.20 -6.76
C LYS A 116 -30.12 -10.99 -5.86
N THR A 117 -30.72 -12.04 -6.39
CA THR A 117 -31.64 -12.92 -5.64
C THR A 117 -30.89 -14.11 -5.07
N ASP A 118 -31.39 -14.65 -3.96
CA ASP A 118 -30.90 -15.88 -3.34
C ASP A 118 -29.42 -15.83 -2.90
N VAL A 119 -28.90 -14.61 -2.68
CA VAL A 119 -27.51 -14.37 -2.36
C VAL A 119 -27.23 -14.55 -0.89
N SER A 120 -26.05 -15.10 -0.60
CA SER A 120 -25.54 -15.18 0.76
C SER A 120 -24.24 -14.41 0.89
N ALA A 121 -24.33 -13.21 1.48
CA ALA A 121 -23.20 -12.28 1.57
C ALA A 121 -21.96 -12.93 2.21
N ILE A 122 -22.15 -13.71 3.27
CA ILE A 122 -21.07 -14.40 3.98
C ILE A 122 -20.32 -15.44 3.15
N LYS A 123 -20.91 -15.95 2.06
CA LYS A 123 -20.19 -16.85 1.15
C LYS A 123 -19.16 -16.11 0.29
N SER A 124 -19.21 -14.78 0.23
CA SER A 124 -18.17 -13.99 -0.44
C SER A 124 -16.89 -13.97 0.39
N ILE A 125 -15.75 -14.24 -0.25
CA ILE A 125 -14.43 -14.10 0.37
C ILE A 125 -14.11 -12.65 0.77
N GLN A 126 -14.81 -11.67 0.17
CA GLN A 126 -14.67 -10.26 0.49
C GLN A 126 -15.60 -9.82 1.63
N PHE A 127 -16.49 -10.67 2.14
CA PHE A 127 -17.42 -10.28 3.19
C PHE A 127 -16.69 -9.87 4.47
N ALA A 128 -16.92 -8.63 4.91
CA ALA A 128 -16.38 -8.10 6.14
C ALA A 128 -17.39 -8.28 7.29
N THR A 129 -18.58 -7.69 7.16
CA THR A 129 -19.63 -7.75 8.18
C THR A 129 -21.00 -7.32 7.63
N SER A 130 -22.03 -7.44 8.45
CA SER A 130 -23.39 -6.97 8.18
C SER A 130 -23.87 -6.10 9.34
N VAL A 131 -24.65 -5.07 9.07
CA VAL A 131 -25.29 -4.21 10.08
C VAL A 131 -26.79 -4.16 9.80
N ILE A 132 -27.61 -4.69 10.70
CA ILE A 132 -29.08 -4.54 10.62
C ILE A 132 -29.43 -3.08 10.93
N ILE A 133 -30.13 -2.42 10.00
CA ILE A 133 -30.54 -1.02 10.14
C ILE A 133 -32.02 -0.86 10.52
N GLY A 134 -32.84 -1.90 10.32
CA GLY A 134 -34.24 -1.87 10.71
C GLY A 134 -35.08 -2.97 10.08
N TYR A 135 -36.40 -2.84 10.26
CA TYR A 135 -37.41 -3.76 9.74
C TYR A 135 -38.45 -2.97 8.98
N SER A 136 -39.10 -3.57 7.98
CA SER A 136 -40.18 -2.89 7.27
C SER A 136 -41.34 -2.55 8.22
N VAL A 137 -41.92 -1.36 8.04
CA VAL A 137 -43.04 -0.87 8.86
C VAL A 137 -44.31 -1.70 8.60
N SER A 138 -44.50 -2.12 7.35
CA SER A 138 -45.60 -2.98 6.91
C SER A 138 -45.08 -4.14 6.07
N LYS A 139 -45.98 -5.05 5.70
CA LYS A 139 -45.69 -6.00 4.62
C LYS A 139 -45.55 -5.20 3.31
N VAL A 140 -44.55 -5.54 2.51
CA VAL A 140 -44.24 -4.86 1.23
C VAL A 140 -43.71 -5.90 0.25
N SER A 141 -43.90 -5.69 -1.06
CA SER A 141 -43.33 -6.56 -2.08
C SER A 141 -41.88 -6.16 -2.40
N VAL A 142 -41.05 -7.12 -2.83
CA VAL A 142 -39.67 -6.80 -3.30
C VAL A 142 -39.69 -5.82 -4.47
N ASN A 143 -40.70 -5.91 -5.34
CA ASN A 143 -40.82 -5.03 -6.50
C ASN A 143 -41.11 -3.59 -6.07
N THR A 144 -41.91 -3.38 -5.03
CA THR A 144 -42.14 -2.06 -4.43
C THR A 144 -40.85 -1.49 -3.84
N ILE A 145 -40.03 -2.33 -3.20
CA ILE A 145 -38.71 -1.91 -2.71
C ILE A 145 -37.80 -1.56 -3.89
N GLN A 146 -37.77 -2.37 -4.94
CA GLN A 146 -36.97 -2.10 -6.14
C GLN A 146 -37.40 -0.79 -6.84
N ASP A 147 -38.71 -0.51 -6.98
CA ASP A 147 -39.22 0.78 -7.52
C ASP A 147 -38.79 1.97 -6.66
N ALA A 148 -38.76 1.82 -5.34
CA ALA A 148 -38.24 2.86 -4.46
C ALA A 148 -36.74 3.09 -4.71
N LEU A 149 -35.95 2.02 -4.81
CA LEU A 149 -34.50 2.09 -4.99
C LEU A 149 -34.10 2.58 -6.39
N SER A 150 -34.86 2.28 -7.44
CA SER A 150 -34.57 2.73 -8.81
C SER A 150 -34.76 4.24 -9.01
N ARG A 151 -35.43 4.92 -8.09
CA ARG A 151 -35.61 6.38 -8.10
C ARG A 151 -34.45 7.14 -7.46
N VAL A 152 -33.55 6.43 -6.79
CA VAL A 152 -32.34 7.02 -6.23
C VAL A 152 -31.33 7.19 -7.35
N PRO A 153 -30.87 8.43 -7.64
CA PRO A 153 -29.86 8.66 -8.68
C PRO A 153 -28.62 7.81 -8.43
N VAL A 154 -28.16 7.11 -9.47
CA VAL A 154 -26.84 6.44 -9.40
C VAL A 154 -25.74 7.50 -9.49
N PRO A 155 -24.66 7.39 -8.71
CA PRO A 155 -23.53 8.32 -8.77
C PRO A 155 -22.94 8.41 -10.18
N GLN A 156 -22.55 9.62 -10.54
CA GLN A 156 -21.78 9.89 -11.74
C GLN A 156 -20.29 9.91 -11.39
N ARG A 157 -19.42 9.62 -12.36
CA ARG A 157 -17.97 9.55 -12.11
C ARG A 157 -17.38 10.87 -11.57
N CYS A 158 -18.05 12.00 -11.82
CA CYS A 158 -17.55 13.34 -11.51
C CYS A 158 -18.23 14.01 -10.30
N ASP A 159 -19.29 13.43 -9.72
CA ASP A 159 -20.04 14.07 -8.64
C ASP A 159 -19.52 13.72 -7.23
N GLY A 160 -18.47 12.91 -7.15
CA GLY A 160 -17.89 12.42 -5.89
C GLY A 160 -18.76 11.40 -5.16
N GLY A 161 -19.91 11.00 -5.72
CA GLY A 161 -20.78 9.97 -5.17
C GLY A 161 -20.19 8.57 -5.34
N ASN A 162 -20.57 7.67 -4.44
CA ASN A 162 -20.10 6.29 -4.44
C ASN A 162 -21.20 5.35 -3.89
N CYS A 163 -20.86 4.07 -3.68
CA CYS A 163 -21.81 3.09 -3.15
C CYS A 163 -22.31 3.43 -1.73
N VAL A 164 -21.55 4.19 -0.96
CA VAL A 164 -21.94 4.61 0.39
C VAL A 164 -23.00 5.69 0.31
N THR A 165 -22.75 6.76 -0.45
CA THR A 165 -23.71 7.87 -0.60
C THR A 165 -25.04 7.38 -1.16
N TRP A 166 -25.00 6.55 -2.21
CA TRP A 166 -26.21 5.93 -2.76
C TRP A 166 -26.96 5.07 -1.73
N THR A 167 -26.26 4.29 -0.90
CA THR A 167 -26.90 3.45 0.12
C THR A 167 -27.61 4.32 1.17
N ILE A 168 -27.03 5.46 1.55
CA ILE A 168 -27.66 6.40 2.46
C ILE A 168 -28.90 7.05 1.83
N ASP A 169 -28.83 7.45 0.57
CA ASP A 169 -29.97 8.04 -0.14
C ASP A 169 -31.09 7.00 -0.39
N ALA A 170 -30.73 5.75 -0.62
CA ALA A 170 -31.66 4.61 -0.66
C ALA A 170 -32.41 4.42 0.65
N ILE A 171 -31.73 4.53 1.79
CA ILE A 171 -32.39 4.47 3.11
C ILE A 171 -33.37 5.62 3.27
N ARG A 172 -33.00 6.84 2.88
CA ARG A 172 -33.87 8.02 2.94
C ARG A 172 -35.11 7.87 2.06
N GLU A 173 -34.96 7.34 0.84
CA GLU A 173 -36.10 7.10 -0.06
C GLU A 173 -37.04 6.01 0.49
N LEU A 174 -36.49 4.95 1.10
CA LEU A 174 -37.29 3.93 1.80
C LEU A 174 -38.04 4.51 3.02
N GLN A 175 -37.42 5.42 3.77
CA GLN A 175 -38.05 6.12 4.90
C GLN A 175 -39.14 7.09 4.44
N LYS A 176 -38.91 7.83 3.34
CA LYS A 176 -39.88 8.75 2.73
C LYS A 176 -41.16 8.04 2.31
N ARG A 177 -41.04 6.81 1.83
CA ARG A 177 -42.17 5.95 1.43
C ARG A 177 -42.79 5.14 2.57
N ASN A 178 -42.36 5.38 3.80
CA ASN A 178 -42.81 4.63 4.98
C ASN A 178 -42.60 3.11 4.87
N ILE A 179 -41.59 2.68 4.09
CA ILE A 179 -41.19 1.26 4.00
C ILE A 179 -40.29 0.93 5.19
N LEU A 180 -39.35 1.82 5.52
CA LEU A 180 -38.44 1.71 6.66
C LEU A 180 -38.78 2.78 7.71
N PRO A 181 -38.71 2.49 9.03
CA PRO A 181 -38.91 3.48 10.07
C PRO A 181 -37.97 4.68 9.91
N LYS A 182 -38.47 5.88 10.22
CA LYS A 182 -37.66 7.11 10.22
C LYS A 182 -36.64 7.07 11.35
N PHE A 183 -35.40 7.40 11.03
CA PHE A 183 -34.28 7.63 11.94
C PHE A 183 -33.25 8.54 11.25
N ASP A 184 -32.39 9.20 12.02
CA ASP A 184 -31.38 10.09 11.44
C ASP A 184 -30.31 9.29 10.69
N THR A 185 -30.09 9.66 9.43
CA THR A 185 -29.09 9.04 8.55
C THR A 185 -27.77 9.79 8.54
N GLY A 186 -27.69 11.01 9.11
CA GLY A 186 -26.52 11.88 9.07
C GLY A 186 -25.27 11.21 9.62
N ASN A 187 -25.40 10.46 10.72
CA ASN A 187 -24.30 9.74 11.36
C ASN A 187 -24.25 8.25 11.02
N LEU A 188 -25.23 7.71 10.29
CA LEU A 188 -25.30 6.26 10.07
C LEU A 188 -24.05 5.76 9.34
N TRP A 189 -23.58 6.50 8.33
CA TRP A 189 -22.46 6.06 7.51
C TRP A 189 -21.17 5.90 8.33
N ASP A 190 -20.86 6.90 9.15
CA ASP A 190 -19.72 6.90 10.08
C ASP A 190 -19.78 5.72 11.06
N LYS A 191 -20.95 5.45 11.64
CA LYS A 191 -21.11 4.33 12.59
C LYS A 191 -20.89 2.98 11.90
N VAL A 192 -21.46 2.80 10.71
CA VAL A 192 -21.31 1.56 9.93
C VAL A 192 -19.86 1.36 9.52
N LEU A 193 -19.16 2.40 9.06
CA LEU A 193 -17.72 2.34 8.77
C LEU A 193 -16.91 2.03 10.02
N GLN A 194 -17.15 2.72 11.13
CA GLN A 194 -16.47 2.48 12.40
C GLN A 194 -16.61 1.03 12.85
N PHE A 195 -17.83 0.48 12.78
CA PHE A 195 -18.10 -0.92 13.07
C PHE A 195 -17.38 -1.86 12.09
N GLY A 196 -17.44 -1.56 10.80
CA GLY A 196 -16.74 -2.28 9.72
C GLY A 196 -15.23 -2.33 9.93
N HIS A 197 -14.59 -1.20 10.23
CA HIS A 197 -13.14 -1.12 10.48
C HIS A 197 -12.72 -1.79 11.78
N ALA A 198 -13.50 -1.63 12.86
CA ALA A 198 -13.26 -2.36 14.11
C ALA A 198 -13.33 -3.87 13.87
N ARG A 199 -14.27 -4.31 13.02
CA ARG A 199 -14.40 -5.71 12.63
C ARG A 199 -13.27 -6.18 11.72
N ALA A 200 -12.91 -5.42 10.70
CA ALA A 200 -11.81 -5.72 9.79
C ALA A 200 -10.48 -5.91 10.54
N ARG A 201 -10.15 -5.01 11.46
CA ARG A 201 -8.95 -5.13 12.32
C ARG A 201 -8.93 -6.42 13.15
N TYR A 202 -10.09 -6.94 13.53
CA TYR A 202 -10.21 -8.21 14.24
C TYR A 202 -10.10 -9.42 13.29
N LEU A 203 -10.74 -9.34 12.12
CA LEU A 203 -10.78 -10.42 11.13
C LEU A 203 -9.44 -10.61 10.38
N ASP A 204 -8.64 -9.56 10.24
CA ASP A 204 -7.29 -9.62 9.64
C ASP A 204 -6.35 -10.57 10.38
N LYS A 205 -6.59 -10.79 11.67
CA LYS A 205 -5.77 -11.66 12.53
C LYS A 205 -6.20 -13.12 12.48
N MET A 206 -7.27 -13.43 11.76
CA MET A 206 -7.89 -14.75 11.76
C MET A 206 -7.56 -15.53 10.49
N THR A 207 -7.39 -16.84 10.64
CA THR A 207 -7.40 -17.74 9.49
C THR A 207 -8.72 -17.57 8.71
N PRO A 208 -8.72 -17.72 7.38
CA PRO A 208 -9.94 -17.59 6.57
C PRO A 208 -11.15 -18.40 7.09
N LYS A 209 -10.90 -19.60 7.66
CA LYS A 209 -11.94 -20.43 8.30
C LYS A 209 -12.48 -19.83 9.60
N ALA A 210 -11.61 -19.29 10.46
CA ALA A 210 -12.01 -18.63 11.69
C ALA A 210 -12.78 -17.33 11.40
N ARG A 211 -12.31 -16.56 10.40
CA ARG A 211 -12.99 -15.37 9.87
C ARG A 211 -14.42 -15.69 9.45
N TYR A 212 -14.61 -16.69 8.58
CA TYR A 212 -15.95 -17.11 8.16
C TYR A 212 -16.85 -17.50 9.33
N LYS A 213 -16.34 -18.34 10.26
CA LYS A 213 -17.11 -18.78 11.43
C LYS A 213 -17.54 -17.62 12.32
N LEU A 214 -16.66 -16.65 12.53
CA LEU A 214 -16.95 -15.50 13.39
C LEU A 214 -17.89 -14.51 12.69
N SER A 215 -17.64 -14.16 11.43
CA SER A 215 -18.53 -13.32 10.63
C SER A 215 -19.92 -13.92 10.50
N GLY A 216 -20.06 -15.24 10.57
CA GLY A 216 -21.34 -15.94 10.56
C GLY A 216 -22.12 -15.91 11.87
N ARG A 217 -21.48 -15.56 12.98
CA ARG A 217 -22.12 -15.61 14.31
C ARG A 217 -22.42 -14.24 14.87
N GLU A 218 -21.82 -13.19 14.34
CA GLU A 218 -21.87 -11.87 14.93
C GLU A 218 -21.91 -10.79 13.85
N ILE A 219 -22.95 -9.98 13.93
CA ILE A 219 -23.24 -8.84 13.05
C ILE A 219 -23.49 -7.58 13.90
N GLY A 220 -23.56 -6.42 13.28
CA GLY A 220 -24.01 -5.19 13.92
C GLY A 220 -25.54 -5.07 13.90
N LYS A 221 -26.09 -4.37 14.89
CA LYS A 221 -27.47 -3.88 14.88
C LYS A 221 -27.46 -2.41 15.26
N PHE A 222 -27.92 -1.56 14.35
CA PHE A 222 -28.13 -0.14 14.60
C PHE A 222 -29.36 0.05 15.51
N ILE A 223 -29.25 0.89 16.53
CA ILE A 223 -30.32 1.23 17.45
C ILE A 223 -30.78 2.67 17.18
N PRO A 224 -31.91 2.87 16.46
CA PRO A 224 -32.46 4.19 16.22
C PRO A 224 -32.65 5.00 17.50
N GLY A 225 -32.26 6.27 17.49
CA GLY A 225 -32.38 7.19 18.63
C GLY A 225 -31.21 7.15 19.63
N GLN A 226 -30.35 6.12 19.57
CA GLN A 226 -29.10 6.08 20.34
C GLN A 226 -27.86 6.32 19.46
N ASP A 227 -28.01 6.25 18.14
CA ASP A 227 -26.93 6.38 17.16
C ASP A 227 -25.71 5.49 17.44
N VAL A 228 -25.98 4.27 17.91
CA VAL A 228 -24.97 3.24 18.18
C VAL A 228 -25.25 1.95 17.42
N ILE A 229 -24.17 1.27 17.04
CA ILE A 229 -24.23 -0.11 16.53
C ILE A 229 -23.76 -1.04 17.63
N VAL A 230 -24.67 -1.91 18.08
CA VAL A 230 -24.36 -2.96 19.05
C VAL A 230 -24.08 -4.28 18.34
N ARG A 231 -23.28 -5.14 18.95
CA ARG A 231 -23.05 -6.50 18.46
C ARG A 231 -24.29 -7.34 18.68
N ALA A 232 -24.74 -8.05 17.66
CA ALA A 232 -25.85 -8.98 17.71
C ALA A 232 -25.37 -10.37 17.28
N LEU A 233 -25.71 -11.38 18.06
CA LEU A 233 -25.44 -12.77 17.73
C LEU A 233 -26.52 -13.29 16.77
N VAL A 234 -26.08 -14.01 15.74
CA VAL A 234 -26.97 -14.65 14.76
C VAL A 234 -26.57 -16.11 14.55
N SER A 235 -27.53 -16.92 14.14
CA SER A 235 -27.27 -18.30 13.77
C SER A 235 -26.35 -18.34 12.55
N PRO A 236 -25.24 -19.11 12.59
CA PRO A 236 -24.36 -19.26 11.44
C PRO A 236 -25.09 -19.93 10.27
N PRO A 237 -24.66 -19.65 9.02
CA PRO A 237 -25.24 -20.31 7.86
C PRO A 237 -25.06 -21.84 7.97
N SER A 238 -26.06 -22.61 7.57
CA SER A 238 -25.96 -24.06 7.49
C SER A 238 -24.99 -24.45 6.36
N GLY A 239 -23.89 -25.13 6.69
CA GLY A 239 -22.90 -25.64 5.74
C GLY A 239 -21.49 -25.09 5.95
N ASP A 240 -20.50 -25.84 5.43
CA ASP A 240 -19.10 -25.40 5.42
C ASP A 240 -18.89 -24.23 4.44
N PRO A 241 -17.91 -23.35 4.71
CA PRO A 241 -17.56 -22.27 3.80
C PRO A 241 -17.18 -22.80 2.40
N PRO A 242 -17.62 -22.14 1.31
CA PRO A 242 -17.22 -22.51 -0.05
C PRO A 242 -15.69 -22.46 -0.18
N GLY A 243 -15.10 -23.50 -0.78
CA GLY A 243 -13.66 -23.59 -1.04
C GLY A 243 -12.83 -24.29 0.05
N PHE A 244 -13.41 -24.69 1.19
CA PHE A 244 -12.71 -25.51 2.20
C PHE A 244 -13.06 -26.99 2.08
N ALA A 245 -12.98 -27.56 0.87
CA ALA A 245 -13.00 -29.00 0.73
C ALA A 245 -11.91 -29.58 1.65
N ARG A 246 -12.27 -30.57 2.47
CA ARG A 246 -11.34 -31.28 3.36
C ARG A 246 -10.22 -31.88 2.49
N THR A 247 -9.12 -31.17 2.33
CA THR A 247 -7.87 -31.78 1.89
C THR A 247 -7.51 -32.76 2.99
N GLY A 248 -7.67 -34.05 2.70
CA GLY A 248 -7.35 -35.11 3.66
C GLY A 248 -5.89 -34.98 4.05
N SER A 249 -5.60 -34.42 5.23
CA SER A 249 -4.23 -34.27 5.69
C SER A 249 -3.66 -35.67 5.93
N ARG A 250 -2.94 -36.21 4.95
CA ARG A 250 -1.99 -37.31 5.18
C ARG A 250 -0.93 -36.76 6.13
N ARG A 251 -1.07 -37.06 7.42
CA ARG A 251 -0.05 -36.81 8.44
C ARG A 251 1.30 -37.30 7.90
N SER A 252 2.24 -36.40 7.64
CA SER A 252 3.57 -36.75 7.16
C SER A 252 4.33 -37.49 8.27
N LYS A 253 4.37 -38.83 8.18
CA LYS A 253 5.08 -39.69 9.14
C LYS A 253 6.61 -39.47 9.17
N GLY A 254 7.17 -38.67 8.25
CA GLY A 254 8.62 -38.46 8.12
C GLY A 254 9.26 -37.55 9.17
N LYS A 255 8.58 -36.49 9.66
CA LYS A 255 9.23 -35.51 10.56
C LYS A 255 9.53 -36.08 11.97
N ARG A 256 8.74 -37.05 12.47
CA ARG A 256 8.97 -37.69 13.78
C ARG A 256 10.25 -38.53 13.86
N GLY A 257 10.79 -39.02 12.73
CA GLY A 257 12.01 -39.83 12.71
C GLY A 257 13.30 -39.02 12.95
N LYS A 258 13.37 -37.79 12.42
CA LYS A 258 14.57 -36.94 12.47
C LYS A 258 14.82 -36.36 13.87
N LEU A 259 13.77 -35.94 14.56
CA LEU A 259 13.83 -35.46 15.96
C LEU A 259 14.27 -36.57 16.94
N ARG A 260 13.83 -37.82 16.73
CA ARG A 260 14.27 -38.96 17.55
C ARG A 260 15.77 -39.27 17.38
N LEU A 261 16.34 -39.06 16.19
CA LEU A 261 17.76 -39.29 15.94
C LEU A 261 18.64 -38.25 16.62
N ILE A 262 18.29 -36.96 16.54
CA ILE A 262 19.01 -35.87 17.23
C ILE A 262 18.98 -36.07 18.75
N ARG A 263 17.83 -36.48 19.30
CA ARG A 263 17.72 -36.79 20.73
C ARG A 263 18.51 -38.03 21.16
N ARG A 264 18.60 -39.07 20.31
CA ARG A 264 19.49 -40.22 20.59
C ARG A 264 20.97 -39.80 20.60
N ILE A 265 21.38 -38.94 19.68
CA ILE A 265 22.76 -38.41 19.65
C ILE A 265 23.02 -37.54 20.89
N TRP A 266 22.07 -36.66 21.25
CA TRP A 266 22.20 -35.81 22.44
C TRP A 266 22.22 -36.62 23.74
N ASN A 267 21.34 -37.62 23.86
CA ASN A 267 21.31 -38.54 25.01
C ASN A 267 22.55 -39.44 25.07
N SER A 268 23.23 -39.71 23.94
CA SER A 268 24.50 -40.45 23.92
C SER A 268 25.72 -39.60 24.29
N LEU A 269 25.63 -38.27 24.16
CA LEU A 269 26.69 -37.31 24.51
C LEU A 269 26.54 -36.80 25.96
N CYS A 270 25.43 -37.10 26.62
CA CYS A 270 25.16 -36.78 28.01
C CYS A 270 25.49 -37.99 28.91
N LYS A 271 26.23 -37.78 30.01
CA LYS A 271 26.37 -38.81 31.05
C LYS A 271 24.98 -39.18 31.59
N ARG A 272 24.81 -40.45 31.97
CA ARG A 272 23.54 -41.08 32.37
C ARG A 272 22.83 -40.37 33.54
N ASP A 273 23.54 -39.56 34.30
CA ASP A 273 23.06 -38.79 35.45
C ASP A 273 22.62 -37.36 35.09
N ALA A 274 22.68 -36.96 33.81
CA ALA A 274 22.32 -35.63 33.30
C ALA A 274 23.09 -34.45 33.92
N SER A 275 24.06 -34.70 34.80
CA SER A 275 24.77 -33.71 35.62
C SER A 275 25.81 -32.90 34.83
N SER A 276 26.24 -33.41 33.66
CA SER A 276 27.34 -32.82 32.88
C SER A 276 26.94 -32.32 31.50
N CYS A 277 25.65 -32.22 31.16
CA CYS A 277 25.26 -31.61 29.89
C CYS A 277 25.37 -30.10 30.03
N PRO A 278 26.26 -29.40 29.29
CA PRO A 278 26.23 -27.95 29.24
C PRO A 278 24.85 -27.54 28.75
N GLN A 279 24.02 -27.05 29.67
CA GLN A 279 22.73 -26.49 29.37
C GLN A 279 22.98 -25.38 28.34
N PRO A 280 22.46 -25.49 27.10
CA PRO A 280 22.64 -24.43 26.13
C PRO A 280 22.06 -23.16 26.73
N ARG A 281 22.94 -22.22 27.11
CA ARG A 281 22.53 -20.93 27.68
C ARG A 281 21.55 -20.29 26.69
N ALA A 282 20.32 -20.07 27.14
CA ALA A 282 19.32 -19.34 26.37
C ALA A 282 19.94 -18.01 25.93
N ARG A 283 19.96 -17.77 24.63
CA ARG A 283 20.54 -16.54 24.10
C ARG A 283 19.60 -15.39 24.42
N THR A 284 20.17 -14.22 24.68
CA THR A 284 19.33 -13.03 24.86
C THR A 284 18.70 -12.64 23.53
N ALA A 285 17.52 -12.01 23.57
CA ALA A 285 16.86 -11.51 22.36
C ALA A 285 17.77 -10.60 21.54
N ASN A 286 18.63 -9.80 22.19
CA ASN A 286 19.61 -8.94 21.52
C ASN A 286 20.69 -9.73 20.78
N GLU A 287 21.23 -10.79 21.37
CA GLU A 287 22.22 -11.66 20.69
C GLU A 287 21.63 -12.34 19.46
N ILE A 288 20.36 -12.77 19.55
CA ILE A 288 19.65 -13.35 18.42
C ILE A 288 19.35 -12.29 17.37
N ALA A 289 18.88 -11.11 17.77
CA ALA A 289 18.59 -10.00 16.87
C ALA A 289 19.83 -9.55 16.08
N VAL A 290 21.00 -9.42 16.73
CA VAL A 290 22.27 -9.13 16.04
C VAL A 290 22.59 -10.19 14.98
N ARG A 291 22.37 -11.48 15.28
CA ARG A 291 22.58 -12.56 14.31
C ARG A 291 21.59 -12.49 13.15
N LYS A 292 20.31 -12.22 13.43
CA LYS A 292 19.27 -12.05 12.40
C LYS A 292 19.57 -10.83 11.54
N MET A 293 20.04 -9.73 12.15
CA MET A 293 20.42 -8.53 11.42
C MET A 293 21.58 -8.79 10.49
N ASN A 294 22.63 -9.46 10.95
CA ASN A 294 23.75 -9.82 10.09
C ASN A 294 23.32 -10.74 8.92
N TYR A 295 22.40 -11.67 9.18
CA TYR A 295 21.83 -12.50 8.13
C TYR A 295 21.03 -11.67 7.11
N LEU A 296 20.09 -10.86 7.57
CA LEU A 296 19.27 -9.98 6.75
C LEU A 296 20.15 -9.00 5.95
N ALA A 297 21.11 -8.34 6.59
CA ALA A 297 22.04 -7.44 5.93
C ALA A 297 22.82 -8.12 4.80
N LYS A 298 23.25 -9.37 4.99
CA LYS A 298 23.89 -10.14 3.91
C LYS A 298 22.90 -10.46 2.79
N THR A 299 21.71 -10.96 3.14
CA THR A 299 20.66 -11.36 2.18
C THR A 299 20.20 -10.19 1.31
N PHE A 300 20.11 -9.00 1.89
CA PHE A 300 19.66 -7.78 1.21
C PHE A 300 20.80 -6.94 0.62
N GLY A 301 22.02 -7.48 0.57
CA GLY A 301 23.18 -6.83 -0.05
C GLY A 301 23.74 -5.62 0.71
N LEU A 302 23.38 -5.42 1.98
CA LEU A 302 23.89 -4.33 2.84
C LEU A 302 25.26 -4.65 3.44
N ALA A 303 25.65 -5.92 3.54
CA ALA A 303 26.89 -6.37 4.18
C ALA A 303 27.86 -7.00 3.15
N LYS A 304 28.13 -6.30 2.03
CA LYS A 304 29.03 -6.79 0.97
C LYS A 304 30.49 -6.94 1.44
N THR A 305 30.96 -6.04 2.31
CA THR A 305 32.32 -6.02 2.85
C THR A 305 32.31 -6.14 4.38
N PRO A 306 33.43 -6.53 5.02
CA PRO A 306 33.56 -6.53 6.47
C PRO A 306 33.27 -5.15 7.10
N GLN A 307 33.71 -4.07 6.46
CA GLN A 307 33.48 -2.69 6.91
C GLN A 307 31.99 -2.32 6.84
N HIS A 308 31.30 -2.68 5.75
CA HIS A 308 29.86 -2.48 5.64
C HIS A 308 29.10 -3.27 6.70
N LYS A 309 29.52 -4.52 6.97
CA LYS A 309 28.93 -5.34 8.02
C LYS A 309 29.08 -4.68 9.41
N GLU A 310 30.25 -4.15 9.74
CA GLU A 310 30.47 -3.46 11.00
C GLU A 310 29.64 -2.18 11.10
N MET A 311 29.59 -1.38 10.03
CA MET A 311 28.76 -0.18 9.95
C MET A 311 27.27 -0.49 10.17
N VAL A 312 26.76 -1.53 9.50
CA VAL A 312 25.39 -2.01 9.64
C VAL A 312 25.09 -2.46 11.07
N LEU A 313 26.00 -3.21 11.71
CA LEU A 313 25.82 -3.65 13.08
C LEU A 313 25.88 -2.50 14.09
N LYS A 314 26.75 -1.50 13.86
CA LYS A 314 26.84 -0.29 14.67
C LYS A 314 25.56 0.56 14.55
N ALA A 315 25.06 0.73 13.32
CA ALA A 315 23.80 1.41 13.06
C ALA A 315 22.63 0.66 13.72
N PHE A 316 22.55 -0.66 13.53
CA PHE A 316 21.54 -1.52 14.17
C PHE A 316 21.54 -1.37 15.69
N LYS A 317 22.71 -1.37 16.33
CA LYS A 317 22.84 -1.15 17.78
C LYS A 317 22.31 0.23 18.19
N LYS A 318 22.66 1.28 17.45
CA LYS A 318 22.14 2.65 17.70
C LYS A 318 20.61 2.71 17.51
N PHE A 319 20.06 2.03 16.51
CA PHE A 319 18.62 1.93 16.29
C PHE A 319 17.91 1.15 17.41
N SER A 320 18.45 0.00 17.82
CA SER A 320 17.83 -0.84 18.85
C SER A 320 17.87 -0.22 20.25
N GLU A 321 18.86 0.63 20.53
CA GLU A 321 18.91 1.43 21.76
C GLU A 321 17.79 2.49 21.80
N LYS A 322 17.45 3.07 20.64
CA LYS A 322 16.43 4.14 20.51
C LYS A 322 15.01 3.62 20.39
N ILE A 323 14.84 2.41 19.86
CA ILE A 323 13.54 1.75 19.72
C ILE A 323 13.50 0.63 20.75
N PRO A 324 13.20 0.91 22.03
CA PRO A 324 13.08 -0.13 23.04
C PRO A 324 11.83 -0.95 22.73
N LEU A 325 11.97 -1.99 21.90
CA LEU A 325 10.97 -3.04 21.72
C LEU A 325 10.90 -3.96 22.95
N LYS A 326 11.57 -3.61 24.05
CA LYS A 326 11.48 -4.33 25.32
C LYS A 326 10.05 -4.23 25.82
N ARG A 327 9.30 -5.31 25.62
CA ARG A 327 8.08 -5.58 26.37
C ARG A 327 8.45 -5.44 27.86
N ARG A 328 7.83 -4.49 28.58
CA ARG A 328 7.79 -4.56 30.04
C ARG A 328 7.10 -5.88 30.34
N SER A 329 7.87 -6.87 30.76
CA SER A 329 7.37 -8.17 31.15
C SER A 329 6.43 -7.97 32.33
N HIS A 330 5.12 -7.85 32.08
CA HIS A 330 4.09 -7.84 33.12
C HIS A 330 3.89 -9.24 33.76
N SER A 331 4.88 -10.13 33.66
CA SER A 331 4.83 -11.47 34.25
C SER A 331 4.92 -11.50 35.78
N ALA A 332 5.12 -10.36 36.45
CA ALA A 332 5.23 -10.31 37.91
C ALA A 332 3.90 -10.53 38.68
N GLY A 333 2.76 -10.76 38.01
CA GLY A 333 1.44 -10.87 38.66
C GLY A 333 0.61 -12.13 38.40
N VAL A 334 0.97 -13.00 37.44
CA VAL A 334 0.11 -14.12 37.00
C VAL A 334 0.49 -15.45 37.69
N GLY A 335 1.13 -15.38 38.86
CA GLY A 335 1.70 -16.54 39.56
C GLY A 335 0.72 -17.52 40.22
N LYS A 336 -0.60 -17.42 40.02
CA LYS A 336 -1.56 -18.28 40.76
C LYS A 336 -2.74 -18.88 39.98
N VAL A 337 -2.79 -18.79 38.65
CA VAL A 337 -3.88 -19.40 37.86
C VAL A 337 -3.33 -20.36 36.80
N VAL A 338 -2.64 -21.42 37.23
CA VAL A 338 -2.27 -22.53 36.34
C VAL A 338 -2.38 -23.84 37.10
N ASN A 339 -3.57 -24.42 37.13
CA ASN A 339 -3.75 -25.86 37.41
C ASN A 339 -4.94 -26.48 36.65
N THR A 340 -5.54 -25.80 35.68
CA THR A 340 -6.66 -26.35 34.92
C THR A 340 -6.51 -26.13 33.41
N ALA A 341 -6.19 -27.24 32.75
CA ALA A 341 -6.60 -27.67 31.42
C ALA A 341 -6.33 -26.76 30.19
N SER A 342 -5.58 -27.37 29.26
CA SER A 342 -5.43 -27.11 27.82
C SER A 342 -4.41 -26.04 27.39
N GLY A 343 -3.37 -26.50 26.70
CA GLY A 343 -2.20 -25.75 26.20
C GLY A 343 -2.47 -24.70 25.14
N ALA A 344 -3.63 -24.05 25.15
CA ALA A 344 -3.99 -22.98 24.21
C ALA A 344 -3.44 -21.59 24.63
N PHE A 345 -3.11 -21.39 25.91
CA PHE A 345 -2.69 -20.06 26.41
C PHE A 345 -1.21 -19.72 26.19
N ILE A 346 -0.34 -20.70 25.96
CA ILE A 346 1.11 -20.46 25.76
C ILE A 346 1.40 -19.75 24.42
N VAL A 347 0.52 -19.92 23.42
CA VAL A 347 0.64 -19.31 22.08
C VAL A 347 0.20 -17.83 22.06
N ALA A 348 -0.54 -17.35 23.06
CA ALA A 348 -1.08 -15.99 23.07
C ALA A 348 0.00 -14.90 23.12
N GLY A 349 1.18 -15.19 23.67
CA GLY A 349 2.32 -14.26 23.77
C GLY A 349 2.82 -13.75 22.42
N PHE A 350 2.90 -14.65 21.43
CA PHE A 350 3.39 -14.38 20.07
C PHE A 350 2.42 -13.55 19.22
N VAL A 351 1.10 -13.77 19.38
CA VAL A 351 0.05 -13.10 18.60
C VAL A 351 0.04 -11.58 18.80
N PHE A 352 0.36 -11.11 20.02
CA PHE A 352 0.42 -9.68 20.32
C PHE A 352 1.59 -8.96 19.66
N TRP A 353 2.63 -9.70 19.26
CA TRP A 353 3.86 -9.12 18.76
C TRP A 353 3.79 -8.83 17.25
N GLY A 354 3.11 -9.66 16.45
CA GLY A 354 2.77 -9.34 15.05
C GLY A 354 1.92 -8.07 14.89
N ILE A 355 1.11 -7.72 15.89
CA ILE A 355 0.32 -6.47 15.94
C ILE A 355 1.24 -5.26 16.05
N ALA A 356 2.21 -5.31 16.97
CA ALA A 356 3.16 -4.21 17.16
C ALA A 356 4.03 -3.98 15.91
N MET A 357 4.34 -5.03 15.15
CA MET A 357 5.11 -4.92 13.92
C MET A 357 4.31 -4.36 12.75
N LYS A 358 3.05 -4.76 12.61
CA LYS A 358 2.13 -4.13 11.65
C LYS A 358 2.01 -2.65 11.96
N GLU A 359 1.88 -2.27 13.22
CA GLU A 359 1.88 -0.86 13.62
C GLU A 359 3.22 -0.17 13.32
N VAL A 360 4.38 -0.81 13.54
CA VAL A 360 5.68 -0.18 13.22
C VAL A 360 5.91 0.00 11.70
N PHE A 361 5.39 -0.91 10.86
CA PHE A 361 5.54 -0.86 9.40
C PHE A 361 4.34 -0.29 8.64
N ASP A 362 3.29 0.10 9.36
CA ASP A 362 2.17 0.82 8.79
C ASP A 362 2.55 2.31 8.70
N PRO A 363 2.72 2.87 7.48
CA PRO A 363 3.06 4.29 7.32
C PRO A 363 2.05 5.22 7.99
N GLU A 364 0.82 4.76 8.25
CA GLU A 364 -0.25 5.52 8.91
C GLU A 364 -0.36 5.27 10.43
N SER A 365 0.48 4.42 11.03
CA SER A 365 0.47 4.27 12.49
C SER A 365 0.90 5.57 13.17
N ARG A 366 0.23 5.91 14.27
CA ARG A 366 0.49 7.09 15.11
C ARG A 366 1.85 7.05 15.85
N SER A 367 2.86 6.39 15.30
CA SER A 367 4.24 6.70 15.67
C SER A 367 4.49 8.15 15.31
N THR A 368 4.71 9.00 16.30
CA THR A 368 4.73 10.44 16.10
C THR A 368 5.79 10.79 15.07
N VAL A 369 5.49 11.75 14.19
CA VAL A 369 6.49 12.35 13.28
C VAL A 369 7.76 12.72 14.06
N TYR A 370 7.62 13.07 15.35
CA TYR A 370 8.72 13.32 16.29
C TYR A 370 9.60 12.11 16.62
N ASP A 371 9.09 10.88 16.74
CA ASP A 371 9.92 9.69 16.97
C ASP A 371 10.74 9.33 15.73
N LYS A 372 10.16 9.55 14.54
CA LYS A 372 10.84 9.37 13.25
C LYS A 372 11.87 10.49 13.00
N VAL A 373 11.58 11.72 13.45
CA VAL A 373 12.46 12.91 13.37
C VAL A 373 13.58 12.88 14.43
N ALA A 374 13.36 12.35 15.63
CA ALA A 374 14.36 12.29 16.70
C ALA A 374 15.46 11.22 16.45
N VAL A 375 15.13 10.18 15.69
CA VAL A 375 16.12 9.19 15.24
C VAL A 375 16.98 9.75 14.10
N SER A 376 16.39 10.49 13.17
CA SER A 376 17.05 11.04 11.97
C SER A 376 17.87 12.33 12.21
N THR A 377 17.36 13.27 13.01
CA THR A 377 18.08 14.53 13.35
C THR A 377 19.33 14.32 14.20
N SER A 378 19.49 13.16 14.83
CA SER A 378 20.61 12.84 15.73
C SER A 378 21.90 12.34 15.07
N LEU A 379 22.01 12.41 13.74
CA LEU A 379 23.14 11.83 13.00
C LEU A 379 24.09 12.84 12.31
N VAL A 380 23.71 14.08 11.96
CA VAL A 380 24.62 15.03 11.24
C VAL A 380 24.26 16.52 11.49
N PRO A 381 25.23 17.48 11.61
CA PRO A 381 24.96 18.90 11.83
C PRO A 381 24.68 19.71 10.54
N LEU A 382 23.81 20.73 10.64
CA LEU A 382 23.33 21.63 9.59
C LEU A 382 24.36 22.72 9.19
N VAL A 383 25.30 22.43 8.28
CA VAL A 383 26.37 23.40 7.92
C VAL A 383 26.16 24.09 6.55
N GLY A 384 25.26 23.60 5.69
CA GLY A 384 25.12 24.06 4.29
C GLY A 384 24.47 25.43 4.07
N CYS A 385 23.28 25.70 4.62
CA CYS A 385 22.54 26.94 4.32
C CYS A 385 23.18 28.20 4.93
N GLY A 386 23.88 28.07 6.07
CA GLY A 386 24.55 29.22 6.71
C GLY A 386 25.67 29.83 5.88
N ALA A 387 26.36 29.03 5.04
CA ALA A 387 27.43 29.52 4.17
C ALA A 387 26.92 30.24 2.91
N ALA A 388 25.76 29.84 2.39
CA ALA A 388 25.13 30.46 1.22
C ALA A 388 24.50 31.83 1.56
N ASP A 389 23.83 31.92 2.71
CA ASP A 389 23.25 33.18 3.21
C ASP A 389 24.35 34.20 3.57
N ALA A 390 25.48 33.76 4.14
CA ALA A 390 26.61 34.63 4.44
C ALA A 390 27.21 35.28 3.16
N ARG A 391 27.25 34.57 2.03
CA ARG A 391 27.71 35.11 0.74
C ARG A 391 26.73 36.12 0.14
N LYS A 392 25.42 35.87 0.19
CA LYS A 392 24.40 36.79 -0.34
C LYS A 392 24.30 38.06 0.49
N ILE A 393 24.41 37.95 1.81
CA ILE A 393 24.46 39.11 2.72
C ILE A 393 25.74 39.92 2.51
N ASP A 394 26.90 39.29 2.31
CA ASP A 394 28.15 40.00 2.00
C ASP A 394 28.08 40.75 0.67
N MET A 395 27.41 40.21 -0.36
CA MET A 395 27.17 40.91 -1.63
C MET A 395 26.18 42.08 -1.50
N ALA A 396 25.08 41.89 -0.76
CA ALA A 396 24.08 42.94 -0.49
C ALA A 396 24.65 44.10 0.35
N VAL A 397 25.59 43.81 1.26
CA VAL A 397 26.25 44.83 2.10
C VAL A 397 27.34 45.59 1.33
N ARG A 398 27.94 44.98 0.29
CA ARG A 398 28.99 45.62 -0.53
C ARG A 398 28.45 46.37 -1.74
N GLY A 399 27.26 46.06 -2.24
CA GLY A 399 26.60 46.80 -3.33
C GLY A 399 25.88 48.05 -2.83
N LYS A 400 26.50 49.23 -2.95
CA LYS A 400 25.85 50.52 -2.66
C LYS A 400 24.91 50.93 -3.79
N GLY A 401 23.60 50.76 -3.60
CA GLY A 401 22.56 51.34 -4.46
C GLY A 401 21.14 51.21 -3.88
N PRO A 402 20.41 52.31 -3.63
CA PRO A 402 19.13 52.29 -2.90
C PRO A 402 17.90 52.08 -3.81
N LYS A 403 17.88 51.10 -4.71
CA LYS A 403 16.71 50.87 -5.60
C LYS A 403 16.17 49.45 -5.72
N ASP A 404 16.73 48.45 -5.04
CA ASP A 404 16.33 47.04 -5.22
C ASP A 404 15.61 46.42 -4.01
N ASP A 405 14.57 47.07 -3.50
CA ASP A 405 13.71 46.51 -2.43
C ASP A 405 13.02 45.20 -2.86
N VAL A 406 12.82 44.99 -4.16
CA VAL A 406 12.23 43.76 -4.72
C VAL A 406 13.21 42.58 -4.64
N ALA A 407 14.51 42.80 -4.88
CA ALA A 407 15.52 41.74 -4.79
C ALA A 407 15.69 41.24 -3.34
N LEU A 408 15.52 42.13 -2.35
CA LEU A 408 15.56 41.78 -0.94
C LEU A 408 14.42 40.84 -0.55
N VAL A 409 13.19 41.08 -1.02
CA VAL A 409 12.03 40.21 -0.73
C VAL A 409 12.21 38.82 -1.33
N PHE A 410 12.68 38.72 -2.58
CA PHE A 410 12.98 37.41 -3.20
C PHE A 410 14.11 36.67 -2.47
N SER A 411 15.12 37.38 -1.95
CA SER A 411 16.20 36.78 -1.15
C SER A 411 15.71 36.16 0.16
N VAL A 412 14.74 36.80 0.84
CA VAL A 412 14.19 36.31 2.11
C VAL A 412 13.36 35.04 1.90
N VAL A 413 12.59 34.99 0.82
CA VAL A 413 11.82 33.80 0.43
C VAL A 413 12.76 32.65 0.06
N ASP A 414 13.90 32.95 -0.59
CA ASP A 414 14.91 31.98 -0.94
C ASP A 414 15.66 31.38 0.25
N SER A 415 16.04 32.21 1.22
CA SER A 415 16.67 31.75 2.45
C SER A 415 15.71 30.89 3.27
N ALA A 416 14.43 31.30 3.39
CA ALA A 416 13.41 30.49 4.06
C ALA A 416 13.21 29.12 3.37
N LEU A 417 13.22 29.09 2.03
CA LEU A 417 13.19 27.85 1.27
C LEU A 417 14.45 27.00 1.48
N CYS A 418 15.65 27.59 1.60
CA CYS A 418 16.87 26.83 1.94
C CYS A 418 16.73 26.14 3.30
N TYR A 419 16.22 26.82 4.33
CA TYR A 419 16.02 26.21 5.65
C TYR A 419 14.96 25.12 5.64
N VAL A 420 13.84 25.32 4.93
CA VAL A 420 12.80 24.30 4.78
C VAL A 420 13.34 23.09 4.02
N VAL A 421 14.04 23.30 2.91
CA VAL A 421 14.70 22.24 2.13
C VAL A 421 15.76 21.53 2.97
N GLY A 422 16.56 22.28 3.73
CA GLY A 422 17.53 21.76 4.68
C GLY A 422 16.87 20.87 5.72
N VAL A 423 15.74 21.26 6.32
CA VAL A 423 14.97 20.41 7.23
C VAL A 423 14.40 19.19 6.48
N LEU A 424 13.91 19.35 5.26
CA LEU A 424 13.35 18.27 4.45
C LEU A 424 14.39 17.19 4.14
N TYR A 425 15.67 17.54 3.95
CA TYR A 425 16.79 16.59 3.85
C TYR A 425 16.93 15.64 5.04
N PHE A 426 16.36 15.98 6.20
CA PHE A 426 16.38 15.16 7.42
C PHE A 426 15.02 14.50 7.71
N THR A 427 14.09 14.56 6.76
CA THR A 427 12.78 13.90 6.82
C THR A 427 12.69 12.84 5.72
N PRO A 428 11.66 11.99 5.71
CA PRO A 428 11.36 11.13 4.55
C PRO A 428 11.16 11.90 3.23
N LEU A 429 11.07 13.23 3.28
CA LEU A 429 11.00 14.13 2.11
C LEU A 429 12.39 14.58 1.62
N ALA A 430 13.49 13.99 2.11
CA ALA A 430 14.84 14.29 1.63
C ALA A 430 15.02 14.14 0.11
N PRO A 431 14.42 13.14 -0.56
CA PRO A 431 14.46 13.04 -2.02
C PRO A 431 13.82 14.25 -2.72
N ILE A 432 12.76 14.80 -2.12
CA ILE A 432 12.08 16.01 -2.62
C ILE A 432 12.97 17.23 -2.44
N ALA A 433 13.63 17.35 -1.29
CA ALA A 433 14.58 18.42 -0.99
C ALA A 433 15.75 18.45 -1.99
N ALA A 434 16.30 17.27 -2.29
CA ALA A 434 17.39 17.13 -3.24
C ALA A 434 16.95 17.48 -4.67
N ALA A 435 15.83 16.93 -5.13
CA ALA A 435 15.30 17.24 -6.44
C ALA A 435 14.94 18.72 -6.58
N TYR A 436 14.39 19.34 -5.53
CA TYR A 436 14.07 20.76 -5.49
C TYR A 436 15.32 21.63 -5.71
N THR A 437 16.39 21.35 -4.96
CA THR A 437 17.63 22.12 -5.00
C THR A 437 18.30 21.98 -6.36
N ALA A 438 18.31 20.78 -6.93
CA ALA A 438 18.83 20.51 -8.27
C ALA A 438 18.07 21.32 -9.33
N VAL A 439 16.74 21.16 -9.41
CA VAL A 439 15.93 21.83 -10.44
C VAL A 439 16.05 23.35 -10.34
N ARG A 440 16.02 23.89 -9.12
CA ARG A 440 16.14 25.32 -8.89
C ARG A 440 17.48 25.88 -9.40
N LEU A 441 18.59 25.26 -9.00
CA LEU A 441 19.94 25.71 -9.38
C LEU A 441 20.13 25.66 -10.89
N ILE A 442 19.50 24.70 -11.55
CA ILE A 442 19.56 24.53 -13.01
C ILE A 442 18.75 25.59 -13.75
N ILE A 443 17.53 25.88 -13.33
CA ILE A 443 16.71 26.91 -13.98
C ILE A 443 17.43 28.26 -13.85
N ASP A 444 17.86 28.62 -12.64
CA ASP A 444 18.49 29.91 -12.39
C ASP A 444 19.82 30.05 -13.16
N THR A 445 20.61 28.98 -13.30
CA THR A 445 21.88 29.01 -14.06
C THR A 445 21.68 28.95 -15.58
N ALA A 446 20.74 28.13 -16.07
CA ALA A 446 20.52 27.96 -17.50
C ALA A 446 19.94 29.23 -18.14
N MET A 447 19.08 29.94 -17.41
CA MET A 447 18.48 31.21 -17.80
C MET A 447 19.51 32.32 -18.02
N GLU A 448 20.50 32.45 -17.11
CA GLU A 448 21.56 33.48 -17.22
C GLU A 448 22.51 33.22 -18.40
N LEU A 449 22.76 31.95 -18.74
CA LEU A 449 23.70 31.57 -19.79
C LEU A 449 23.11 31.60 -21.22
N TRP A 450 21.79 31.50 -21.37
CA TRP A 450 21.19 31.22 -22.69
C TRP A 450 20.52 32.41 -23.39
N VAL A 451 20.13 33.47 -22.69
CA VAL A 451 19.54 34.62 -23.38
C VAL A 451 20.65 35.52 -23.94
N PRO A 452 20.87 35.54 -25.28
CA PRO A 452 21.95 36.32 -25.86
C PRO A 452 21.81 37.80 -25.47
N GLU A 453 22.94 38.42 -25.08
CA GLU A 453 22.95 39.81 -24.61
C GLU A 453 22.54 40.83 -25.68
N ASN A 454 22.66 40.48 -26.98
CA ASN A 454 22.34 41.34 -28.11
C ASN A 454 21.28 40.67 -28.99
N ALA A 455 19.99 40.91 -28.68
CA ALA A 455 18.87 40.35 -29.42
C ALA A 455 18.49 41.22 -30.64
N ASP A 456 19.27 41.10 -31.73
CA ASP A 456 18.82 41.44 -33.10
C ASP A 456 18.20 40.20 -33.80
N THR A 457 17.75 39.21 -33.03
CA THR A 457 17.12 37.98 -33.50
C THR A 457 15.90 38.29 -34.36
N ALA A 458 15.66 37.57 -35.46
CA ALA A 458 14.49 37.81 -36.30
C ALA A 458 13.21 37.14 -35.71
N PRO A 459 11.99 37.65 -35.98
CA PRO A 459 10.74 37.05 -35.51
C PRO A 459 10.56 35.56 -35.82
N GLY A 460 11.09 35.11 -36.96
CA GLY A 460 11.04 33.71 -37.37
C GLY A 460 11.95 32.79 -36.55
N GLU A 461 12.94 33.33 -35.83
CA GLU A 461 13.94 32.58 -35.08
C GLU A 461 13.56 32.39 -33.61
N VAL A 462 12.54 33.10 -33.11
CA VAL A 462 12.10 33.03 -31.71
C VAL A 462 11.60 31.63 -31.33
N ALA A 463 10.88 30.97 -32.24
CA ALA A 463 10.44 29.59 -32.09
C ALA A 463 11.64 28.65 -31.86
N GLU A 464 12.62 28.73 -32.75
CA GLU A 464 13.84 27.91 -32.69
C GLU A 464 14.64 28.19 -31.41
N MET A 465 14.79 29.47 -31.03
CA MET A 465 15.45 29.86 -29.79
C MET A 465 14.73 29.29 -28.55
N ARG A 466 13.39 29.32 -28.53
CA ARG A 466 12.59 28.73 -27.45
C ARG A 466 12.88 27.25 -27.31
N TRP A 467 12.84 26.49 -28.41
CA TRP A 467 13.07 25.05 -28.43
C TRP A 467 14.51 24.70 -28.05
N GLN A 468 15.50 25.34 -28.66
CA GLN A 468 16.90 25.10 -28.37
C GLN A 468 17.24 25.43 -26.92
N GLY A 469 16.84 26.59 -26.40
CA GLY A 469 17.12 26.95 -25.02
C GLY A 469 16.43 25.98 -24.03
N TRP A 470 15.22 25.50 -24.34
CA TRP A 470 14.56 24.47 -23.53
C TRP A 470 15.31 23.13 -23.55
N GLU A 471 15.81 22.69 -24.70
CA GLU A 471 16.63 21.48 -24.79
C GLU A 471 17.89 21.57 -23.93
N ASN A 472 18.51 22.75 -23.86
CA ASN A 472 19.67 22.98 -23.00
C ASN A 472 19.31 22.98 -21.51
N VAL A 473 18.16 23.56 -21.13
CA VAL A 473 17.61 23.42 -19.78
C VAL A 473 17.42 21.94 -19.44
N LEU A 474 16.82 21.15 -20.33
CA LEU A 474 16.63 19.71 -20.12
C LEU A 474 17.95 18.94 -19.99
N GLN A 475 18.97 19.27 -20.78
CA GLN A 475 20.29 18.65 -20.68
C GLN A 475 20.95 18.95 -19.33
N ASN A 476 20.81 20.17 -18.82
CA ASN A 476 21.31 20.54 -17.49
C ASN A 476 20.53 19.85 -16.36
N ILE A 477 19.20 19.72 -16.51
CA ILE A 477 18.35 18.95 -15.58
C ILE A 477 18.82 17.49 -15.54
N SER A 478 19.02 16.91 -16.73
CA SER A 478 19.51 15.55 -16.94
C SER A 478 20.85 15.32 -16.24
N SER A 479 21.85 16.17 -16.51
CA SER A 479 23.21 16.02 -15.97
C SER A 479 23.27 16.18 -14.44
N THR A 480 22.38 16.98 -13.86
CA THR A 480 22.35 17.20 -12.41
C THR A 480 21.60 16.09 -11.67
N ILE A 481 20.37 15.77 -12.10
CA ILE A 481 19.53 14.75 -11.43
C ILE A 481 20.16 13.36 -11.57
N MET A 482 20.77 13.07 -12.71
CA MET A 482 21.43 11.78 -12.94
C MET A 482 22.94 11.82 -12.63
N SER A 483 23.42 12.85 -11.92
CA SER A 483 24.82 12.91 -11.48
C SER A 483 25.15 11.81 -10.47
N ASP A 484 26.42 11.40 -10.40
CA ASP A 484 26.89 10.42 -9.42
C ASP A 484 26.66 10.86 -7.97
N ASN A 485 26.76 12.17 -7.71
CA ASN A 485 26.52 12.73 -6.38
C ASN A 485 25.04 12.63 -5.97
N TYR A 486 24.12 12.92 -6.90
CA TYR A 486 22.69 12.77 -6.65
C TYR A 486 22.30 11.29 -6.53
N THR A 487 22.84 10.44 -7.41
CA THR A 487 22.66 8.99 -7.41
C THR A 487 23.08 8.35 -6.09
N SER A 488 24.29 8.65 -5.62
CA SER A 488 24.80 8.14 -4.33
C SER A 488 24.00 8.66 -3.12
N THR A 489 23.50 9.90 -3.18
CA THR A 489 22.63 10.45 -2.14
C THR A 489 21.29 9.69 -2.09
N LEU A 490 20.66 9.45 -3.24
CA LEU A 490 19.41 8.71 -3.32
C LEU A 490 19.59 7.25 -2.89
N GLU A 491 20.66 6.59 -3.34
CA GLU A 491 21.00 5.24 -2.92
C GLU A 491 21.19 5.18 -1.40
N THR A 492 21.88 6.16 -0.81
CA THR A 492 22.07 6.25 0.64
C THR A 492 20.76 6.37 1.40
N ILE A 493 19.83 7.21 0.91
CA ILE A 493 18.48 7.36 1.51
C ILE A 493 17.74 6.02 1.49
N TYR A 494 17.69 5.37 0.32
CA TYR A 494 17.02 4.08 0.15
C TYR A 494 17.64 2.98 1.02
N LEU A 495 18.98 2.89 1.05
CA LEU A 495 19.71 1.93 1.89
C LEU A 495 19.49 2.17 3.38
N HIS A 496 19.41 3.43 3.81
CA HIS A 496 19.17 3.78 5.22
C HIS A 496 17.76 3.39 5.68
N GLU A 497 16.74 3.64 4.87
CA GLU A 497 15.37 3.21 5.19
C GLU A 497 15.21 1.69 5.16
N LYS A 498 15.80 1.03 4.15
CA LYS A 498 15.89 -0.44 4.08
C LYS A 498 16.58 -1.01 5.33
N LEU A 499 17.66 -0.41 5.78
CA LEU A 499 18.37 -0.78 7.00
C LEU A 499 17.48 -0.63 8.25
N GLY A 500 16.70 0.45 8.33
CA GLY A 500 15.70 0.66 9.38
C GLY A 500 14.67 -0.47 9.43
N ILE A 501 14.07 -0.81 8.28
CA ILE A 501 13.09 -1.89 8.17
C ILE A 501 13.68 -3.23 8.63
N LEU A 502 14.88 -3.56 8.15
CA LEU A 502 15.57 -4.80 8.52
C LEU A 502 15.98 -4.83 10.00
N SER A 503 16.31 -3.68 10.58
CA SER A 503 16.63 -3.58 12.01
C SER A 503 15.42 -3.89 12.87
N VAL A 504 14.24 -3.37 12.50
CA VAL A 504 13.00 -3.72 13.18
C VAL A 504 12.71 -5.21 13.02
N ALA A 505 12.81 -5.77 11.80
CA ALA A 505 12.61 -7.20 11.51
C ALA A 505 13.62 -8.14 12.21
N ALA A 506 14.83 -7.66 12.48
CA ALA A 506 15.85 -8.42 13.20
C ALA A 506 15.55 -8.47 14.72
N ASN A 507 15.23 -7.32 15.33
CA ASN A 507 14.85 -7.26 16.75
C ASN A 507 13.61 -8.10 17.05
N ALA A 508 12.67 -7.98 16.14
CA ALA A 508 11.49 -8.79 16.02
C ALA A 508 11.74 -10.30 16.10
N ALA A 509 12.47 -10.83 15.13
CA ALA A 509 12.82 -12.23 15.07
C ALA A 509 13.64 -12.65 16.30
N GLY A 510 14.48 -11.75 16.82
CA GLY A 510 15.25 -11.98 18.05
C GLY A 510 14.37 -12.17 19.29
N ASN A 511 13.32 -11.37 19.44
CA ASN A 511 12.36 -11.50 20.55
C ASN A 511 11.56 -12.81 20.44
N VAL A 512 11.02 -13.11 19.26
CA VAL A 512 10.27 -14.35 19.01
C VAL A 512 11.12 -15.58 19.31
N GLU A 513 12.34 -15.64 18.79
CA GLU A 513 13.21 -16.80 19.01
C GLU A 513 13.70 -16.91 20.46
N ALA A 514 13.94 -15.79 21.16
CA ALA A 514 14.30 -15.82 22.57
C ALA A 514 13.13 -16.33 23.45
N GLU A 515 11.91 -15.87 23.18
CA GLU A 515 10.71 -16.34 23.88
C GLU A 515 10.48 -17.83 23.59
N ALA A 516 10.64 -18.26 22.34
CA ALA A 516 10.55 -19.66 21.96
C ALA A 516 11.59 -20.52 22.70
N GLN A 517 12.85 -20.08 22.79
CA GLN A 517 13.89 -20.78 23.56
C GLN A 517 13.51 -20.94 25.04
N GLN A 518 12.95 -19.91 25.66
CA GLN A 518 12.51 -19.99 27.07
C GLN A 518 11.34 -20.95 27.26
N GLN A 519 10.38 -20.95 26.33
CA GLN A 519 9.23 -21.86 26.39
C GLN A 519 9.65 -23.31 26.11
N ILE A 520 10.60 -23.53 25.19
CA ILE A 520 11.12 -24.86 24.88
C ILE A 520 11.84 -25.47 26.10
N LEU A 521 12.66 -24.68 26.81
CA LEU A 521 13.36 -25.13 28.01
C LEU A 521 12.42 -25.58 29.13
N ASN A 522 11.21 -25.02 29.19
CA ASN A 522 10.22 -25.29 30.25
C ASN A 522 9.07 -26.22 29.81
N GLY A 523 8.97 -26.55 28.52
CA GLY A 523 7.82 -27.25 27.93
C GLY A 523 8.01 -28.75 27.76
N THR A 524 6.91 -29.48 27.64
CA THR A 524 6.90 -30.89 27.21
C THR A 524 7.26 -31.04 25.73
N ASP A 525 7.66 -32.22 25.26
CA ASP A 525 8.04 -32.45 23.85
C ASP A 525 6.98 -31.94 22.84
N ASP A 526 5.69 -32.16 23.13
CA ASP A 526 4.59 -31.71 22.25
C ASP A 526 4.45 -30.17 22.28
N GLN A 527 4.72 -29.54 23.43
CA GLN A 527 4.74 -28.07 23.55
C GLN A 527 5.97 -27.48 22.84
N GLN A 528 7.13 -28.11 22.96
CA GLN A 528 8.36 -27.71 22.28
C GLN A 528 8.14 -27.68 20.77
N GLN A 529 7.57 -28.75 20.21
CA GLN A 529 7.29 -28.80 18.77
C GLN A 529 6.28 -27.72 18.34
N ALA A 530 5.21 -27.49 19.12
CA ALA A 530 4.24 -26.45 18.81
C ALA A 530 4.85 -25.04 18.87
N VAL A 531 5.75 -24.79 19.82
CA VAL A 531 6.47 -23.51 19.95
C VAL A 531 7.48 -23.33 18.82
N GLU A 532 8.18 -24.37 18.41
CA GLU A 532 9.09 -24.34 17.24
C GLU A 532 8.33 -24.03 15.94
N ASP A 533 7.22 -24.73 15.69
CA ASP A 533 6.37 -24.54 14.52
C ASP A 533 5.78 -23.11 14.49
N GLU A 534 5.35 -22.58 15.64
CA GLU A 534 4.84 -21.20 15.75
C GLU A 534 5.96 -20.17 15.56
N ALA A 535 7.13 -20.37 16.17
CA ALA A 535 8.26 -19.45 16.01
C ALA A 535 8.77 -19.40 14.56
N GLU A 536 8.76 -20.53 13.86
CA GLU A 536 9.07 -20.59 12.42
C GLU A 536 8.02 -19.85 11.59
N ASN A 537 6.74 -20.07 11.87
CA ASN A 537 5.65 -19.39 11.20
C ASN A 537 5.71 -17.86 11.41
N GLN A 538 5.97 -17.41 12.65
CA GLN A 538 6.18 -15.99 12.94
C GLN A 538 7.42 -15.45 12.21
N GLY A 539 8.53 -16.19 12.19
CA GLY A 539 9.72 -15.83 11.43
C GLY A 539 9.45 -15.60 9.94
N PHE A 540 8.59 -16.43 9.34
CA PHE A 540 8.13 -16.26 7.96
C PHE A 540 7.30 -14.99 7.78
N VAL A 541 6.30 -14.77 8.64
CA VAL A 541 5.47 -13.56 8.61
C VAL A 541 6.31 -12.29 8.75
N ILE A 542 7.30 -12.28 9.64
CA ILE A 542 8.22 -11.13 9.82
C ILE A 542 8.99 -10.84 8.54
N ALA A 543 9.53 -11.89 7.90
CA ALA A 543 10.29 -11.74 6.67
C ALA A 543 9.39 -11.21 5.54
N GLN A 544 8.16 -11.73 5.42
CA GLN A 544 7.19 -11.29 4.43
C GLN A 544 6.81 -9.82 4.63
N GLU A 545 6.51 -9.43 5.87
CA GLU A 545 6.16 -8.04 6.20
C GLU A 545 7.33 -7.08 5.96
N ALA A 546 8.56 -7.50 6.30
CA ALA A 546 9.75 -6.71 6.00
C ALA A 546 9.93 -6.53 4.48
N CYS A 547 9.74 -7.59 3.69
CA CYS A 547 9.78 -7.52 2.24
C CYS A 547 8.71 -6.60 1.66
N ASN A 548 7.46 -6.73 2.11
CA ASN A 548 6.36 -5.86 1.71
C ASN A 548 6.62 -4.40 2.11
N ALA A 549 7.23 -4.15 3.26
CA ALA A 549 7.61 -2.82 3.70
C ALA A 549 8.71 -2.21 2.81
N ILE A 550 9.74 -2.98 2.44
CA ILE A 550 10.80 -2.46 1.54
C ILE A 550 10.24 -2.22 0.13
N MET A 551 9.38 -3.11 -0.40
CA MET A 551 8.71 -2.91 -1.70
C MET A 551 7.87 -1.65 -1.70
N ARG A 552 6.99 -1.48 -0.71
CA ARG A 552 6.19 -0.25 -0.56
C ARG A 552 7.07 0.99 -0.45
N HIS A 553 8.17 0.92 0.30
CA HIS A 553 9.10 2.03 0.41
C HIS A 553 9.75 2.37 -0.95
N ARG A 554 10.27 1.38 -1.67
CA ARG A 554 10.84 1.54 -3.03
C ARG A 554 9.83 2.20 -3.98
N ASP A 555 8.61 1.69 -4.01
CA ASP A 555 7.57 2.14 -4.94
C ASP A 555 7.06 3.53 -4.58
N ASN A 556 6.87 3.81 -3.29
CA ASN A 556 6.51 5.15 -2.80
C ASN A 556 7.60 6.17 -3.11
N LEU A 557 8.87 5.82 -2.90
CA LEU A 557 10.01 6.68 -3.20
C LEU A 557 10.03 7.03 -4.70
N ARG A 558 9.93 6.02 -5.56
CA ARG A 558 9.83 6.20 -7.02
C ARG A 558 8.66 7.09 -7.41
N HIS A 559 7.45 6.79 -6.93
CA HIS A 559 6.26 7.55 -7.25
C HIS A 559 6.39 9.01 -6.82
N THR A 560 6.86 9.24 -5.59
CA THR A 560 7.08 10.58 -5.04
C THR A 560 8.09 11.35 -5.87
N MET A 561 9.21 10.71 -6.25
CA MET A 561 10.24 11.35 -7.08
C MET A 561 9.73 11.67 -8.48
N MET A 562 9.00 10.76 -9.14
CA MET A 562 8.45 10.99 -10.47
C MET A 562 7.35 12.04 -10.47
N SER A 563 6.46 12.04 -9.48
CA SER A 563 5.42 13.05 -9.31
C SER A 563 6.03 14.43 -9.07
N PHE A 564 7.02 14.50 -8.18
CA PHE A 564 7.74 15.74 -7.91
C PHE A 564 8.50 16.23 -9.16
N PHE A 565 9.24 15.33 -9.82
CA PHE A 565 9.96 15.64 -11.05
C PHE A 565 9.02 16.18 -12.13
N GLY A 566 7.88 15.51 -12.38
CA GLY A 566 6.89 15.97 -13.36
C GLY A 566 6.33 17.35 -13.03
N THR A 567 5.99 17.59 -11.76
CA THR A 567 5.51 18.91 -11.30
C THR A 567 6.57 19.99 -11.49
N LYS A 568 7.83 19.69 -11.17
CA LYS A 568 8.92 20.65 -11.31
C LYS A 568 9.33 20.89 -12.74
N LEU A 569 9.28 19.87 -13.59
CA LEU A 569 9.51 20.01 -15.02
C LEU A 569 8.42 20.89 -15.65
N HIS A 570 7.16 20.73 -15.25
CA HIS A 570 6.06 21.59 -15.66
C HIS A 570 6.29 23.05 -15.24
N ASN A 571 6.63 23.28 -13.97
CA ASN A 571 6.90 24.64 -13.47
C ASN A 571 8.14 25.26 -14.13
N ALA A 572 9.17 24.46 -14.41
CA ALA A 572 10.37 24.90 -15.11
C ALA A 572 10.04 25.34 -16.54
N ALA A 573 9.22 24.55 -17.25
CA ALA A 573 8.74 24.88 -18.58
C ALA A 573 7.96 26.21 -18.60
N SER A 574 7.02 26.38 -17.67
CA SER A 574 6.24 27.63 -17.55
C SER A 574 7.15 28.82 -17.23
N LYS A 575 8.03 28.69 -16.22
CA LYS A 575 8.95 29.76 -15.82
C LYS A 575 9.90 30.14 -16.96
N TYR A 576 10.42 29.15 -17.70
CA TYR A 576 11.27 29.40 -18.86
C TYR A 576 10.52 30.19 -19.95
N ASP A 577 9.28 29.80 -20.26
CA ASP A 577 8.43 30.53 -21.22
C ASP A 577 8.16 31.98 -20.77
N ASP A 578 7.89 32.20 -19.48
CA ASP A 578 7.65 33.52 -18.89
C ASP A 578 8.91 34.41 -18.91
N GLU A 579 10.05 33.86 -18.50
CA GLU A 579 11.30 34.62 -18.42
C GLU A 579 11.93 34.85 -19.80
N LEU A 580 11.75 33.94 -20.76
CA LEU A 580 12.11 34.16 -22.16
C LEU A 580 11.30 35.34 -22.71
N TYR A 581 9.98 35.38 -22.45
CA TYR A 581 9.13 36.50 -22.83
C TYR A 581 9.60 37.83 -22.21
N GLU A 582 9.83 37.86 -20.90
CA GLU A 582 10.28 39.07 -20.19
C GLU A 582 11.66 39.52 -20.65
N THR A 583 12.58 38.59 -20.91
CA THR A 583 13.93 38.96 -21.36
C THR A 583 13.92 39.49 -22.79
N LEU A 584 13.12 38.90 -23.68
CA LEU A 584 12.89 39.47 -25.01
C LEU A 584 12.21 40.85 -24.90
N ARG A 585 11.25 41.03 -23.99
CA ARG A 585 10.62 42.34 -23.76
C ARG A 585 11.58 43.41 -23.29
N LEU A 586 12.53 43.07 -22.39
CA LEU A 586 13.45 44.03 -21.77
C LEU A 586 14.73 44.30 -22.58
N LYS A 587 15.31 43.27 -23.23
CA LYS A 587 16.64 43.37 -23.87
C LYS A 587 16.60 43.70 -25.35
N SER A 588 15.58 43.29 -26.09
CA SER A 588 15.50 43.66 -27.52
C SER A 588 14.88 45.05 -27.66
N LYS A 589 15.49 45.95 -28.46
CA LYS A 589 14.87 47.19 -28.96
C LYS A 589 13.79 46.89 -30.01
N TRP A 590 13.06 45.81 -29.83
CA TRP A 590 11.98 45.39 -30.69
C TRP A 590 10.72 46.22 -30.40
N PRO A 591 9.84 46.45 -31.39
CA PRO A 591 8.68 47.31 -31.26
C PRO A 591 7.54 46.63 -30.47
N TRP A 592 7.79 46.27 -29.20
CA TRP A 592 6.80 45.70 -28.28
C TRP A 592 5.85 46.76 -27.71
N GLU A 593 6.16 48.05 -27.86
CA GLU A 593 5.36 49.15 -27.32
C GLU A 593 3.94 49.20 -27.91
N SER A 594 3.72 48.62 -29.08
CA SER A 594 2.38 48.21 -29.50
C SER A 594 2.15 46.75 -29.12
N LEU A 595 1.30 46.50 -28.12
CA LEU A 595 0.87 45.19 -27.57
C LEU A 595 0.30 44.16 -28.59
N LYS A 596 0.48 44.38 -29.91
CA LYS A 596 -0.05 43.56 -31.01
C LYS A 596 0.97 43.40 -32.13
N THR A 597 2.17 42.90 -31.83
CA THR A 597 3.07 42.46 -32.90
C THR A 597 2.70 41.04 -33.34
N PRO A 598 2.71 40.74 -34.65
CA PRO A 598 2.48 39.37 -35.15
C PRO A 598 3.42 38.33 -34.52
N THR A 599 4.61 38.75 -34.08
CA THR A 599 5.60 37.90 -33.40
C THR A 599 5.14 37.46 -32.01
N LEU A 600 4.58 38.38 -31.21
CA LEU A 600 4.02 38.04 -29.89
C LEU A 600 2.88 37.04 -30.02
N GLU A 601 1.95 37.33 -30.93
CA GLU A 601 0.80 36.49 -31.18
C GLU A 601 1.24 35.09 -31.62
N ARG A 602 2.27 35.02 -32.47
CA ARG A 602 2.87 33.74 -32.86
C ARG A 602 3.54 33.00 -31.69
N LEU A 603 4.29 33.69 -30.82
CA LEU A 603 4.92 33.07 -29.65
C LEU A 603 3.87 32.54 -28.66
N LEU A 604 2.84 33.33 -28.34
CA LEU A 604 1.74 32.90 -27.47
C LEU A 604 0.95 31.73 -28.07
N GLN A 605 0.71 31.78 -29.38
CA GLN A 605 0.06 30.69 -30.10
C GLN A 605 0.92 29.43 -30.06
N GLU A 606 2.23 29.54 -30.23
CA GLU A 606 3.17 28.42 -30.14
C GLU A 606 3.26 27.85 -28.72
N GLN A 607 3.25 28.69 -27.68
CA GLN A 607 3.19 28.25 -26.29
C GLN A 607 1.91 27.45 -25.99
N LYS A 608 0.78 27.91 -26.54
CA LYS A 608 -0.52 27.28 -26.39
C LYS A 608 -0.61 25.96 -27.16
N ASP A 609 -0.17 25.93 -28.41
CA ASP A 609 -0.27 24.76 -29.28
C ASP A 609 0.79 23.70 -28.96
N PHE A 610 1.96 24.14 -28.50
CA PHE A 610 3.12 23.28 -28.24
C PHE A 610 3.75 23.60 -26.86
N PRO A 611 3.09 23.22 -25.76
CA PRO A 611 3.62 23.44 -24.42
C PRO A 611 4.90 22.61 -24.21
N LEU A 612 5.98 23.24 -23.73
CA LEU A 612 7.32 22.61 -23.59
C LEU A 612 7.30 21.33 -22.75
N VAL A 613 6.43 21.24 -21.75
CA VAL A 613 6.27 20.03 -20.92
C VAL A 613 5.83 18.80 -21.75
N SER A 614 5.12 19.02 -22.86
CA SER A 614 4.61 17.97 -23.75
C SER A 614 5.56 17.61 -24.88
N ALA A 615 6.66 18.35 -25.02
CA ALA A 615 7.69 18.15 -26.02
C ALA A 615 8.30 16.75 -25.93
N GLU A 616 8.74 16.21 -27.07
CA GLU A 616 9.37 14.88 -27.09
C GLU A 616 10.65 14.83 -26.25
N SER A 617 11.42 15.92 -26.21
CA SER A 617 12.61 16.05 -25.36
C SER A 617 12.26 15.98 -23.86
N SER A 618 11.17 16.62 -23.42
CA SER A 618 10.66 16.55 -22.04
C SER A 618 10.19 15.14 -21.67
N LYS A 619 9.45 14.49 -22.59
CA LYS A 619 9.02 13.09 -22.42
C LYS A 619 10.22 12.15 -22.37
N GLN A 620 11.21 12.36 -23.22
CA GLN A 620 12.44 11.58 -23.22
C GLN A 620 13.20 11.73 -21.91
N LEU A 621 13.32 12.95 -21.37
CA LEU A 621 13.92 13.18 -20.06
C LEU A 621 13.17 12.44 -18.96
N SER A 622 11.82 12.50 -18.94
CA SER A 622 11.03 11.73 -17.97
C SER A 622 11.23 10.22 -18.07
N ARG A 623 11.37 9.68 -19.29
CA ARG A 623 11.71 8.26 -19.51
C ARG A 623 13.12 7.94 -18.99
N ASN A 624 14.10 8.81 -19.26
CA ASN A 624 15.47 8.65 -18.78
C ASN A 624 15.55 8.68 -17.25
N VAL A 625 14.84 9.61 -16.59
CA VAL A 625 14.77 9.67 -15.12
C VAL A 625 14.12 8.42 -14.54
N SER A 626 13.04 7.91 -15.16
CA SER A 626 12.42 6.65 -14.71
C SER A 626 13.38 5.46 -14.84
N ALA A 627 14.08 5.34 -15.97
CA ALA A 627 15.07 4.27 -16.20
C ALA A 627 16.29 4.40 -15.28
N TRP A 628 16.71 5.62 -14.99
CA TRP A 628 17.76 5.90 -14.00
C TRP A 628 17.33 5.48 -12.58
N LEU A 629 16.07 5.77 -12.19
CA LEU A 629 15.50 5.27 -10.95
C LEU A 629 15.43 3.73 -10.92
N ASP A 630 15.15 3.07 -12.04
CA ASP A 630 15.23 1.60 -12.14
C ASP A 630 16.64 1.09 -11.82
N GLY A 631 17.68 1.79 -12.26
CA GLY A 631 19.07 1.44 -11.97
C GLY A 631 19.43 1.52 -10.48
N ILE A 632 18.81 2.44 -9.73
CA ILE A 632 19.10 2.68 -8.30
C ILE A 632 18.21 1.83 -7.39
N LEU A 633 16.91 1.86 -7.66
CA LEU A 633 15.88 1.26 -6.79
C LEU A 633 15.57 -0.20 -7.18
N GLY A 634 16.01 -0.64 -8.35
CA GLY A 634 15.54 -1.85 -9.02
C GLY A 634 14.21 -1.58 -9.74
N LYS A 635 13.92 -2.35 -10.79
CA LYS A 635 12.65 -2.21 -11.53
C LYS A 635 11.45 -2.45 -10.62
N MET A 636 10.34 -1.82 -10.94
CA MET A 636 9.12 -1.94 -10.13
C MET A 636 8.58 -3.39 -10.13
N GLU A 637 8.73 -4.09 -11.25
CA GLU A 637 8.27 -5.46 -11.43
C GLU A 637 9.22 -6.49 -10.79
N ASP A 638 10.49 -6.13 -10.61
CA ASP A 638 11.49 -7.05 -10.08
C ASP A 638 11.26 -7.25 -8.57
N PRO A 639 11.33 -8.50 -8.06
CA PRO A 639 11.35 -8.74 -6.63
C PRO A 639 12.60 -8.09 -6.02
N ILE A 640 12.48 -7.60 -4.79
CA ILE A 640 13.64 -7.04 -4.09
C ILE A 640 14.66 -8.16 -3.84
N PRO A 641 15.96 -7.94 -4.14
CA PRO A 641 17.00 -8.91 -3.81
C PRO A 641 16.96 -9.33 -2.35
N GLY A 642 16.82 -10.63 -2.11
CA GLY A 642 16.61 -11.20 -0.77
C GLY A 642 15.15 -11.47 -0.39
N CYS A 643 14.19 -10.88 -1.11
CA CYS A 643 12.76 -11.23 -1.05
C CYS A 643 12.37 -12.29 -2.09
N GLU A 644 13.24 -12.58 -3.05
CA GLU A 644 13.06 -13.62 -4.08
C GLU A 644 12.79 -15.00 -3.46
N ARG A 645 13.23 -15.24 -2.22
CA ARG A 645 13.12 -16.53 -1.51
C ARG A 645 11.85 -16.75 -0.70
N LEU A 646 10.93 -15.78 -0.67
CA LEU A 646 9.60 -16.00 -0.10
C LEU A 646 8.68 -16.77 -1.07
N HIS A 647 9.08 -16.87 -2.34
CA HIS A 647 8.59 -17.88 -3.26
C HIS A 647 9.75 -18.80 -3.61
N GLU A 648 9.89 -19.93 -2.91
CA GLU A 648 10.73 -21.00 -3.41
C GLU A 648 9.90 -21.79 -4.44
N PRO A 649 10.20 -21.73 -5.75
CA PRO A 649 9.67 -22.69 -6.72
C PRO A 649 10.06 -24.14 -6.36
N ASN A 650 11.06 -24.34 -5.49
CA ASN A 650 11.41 -25.65 -4.92
C ASN A 650 10.46 -26.12 -3.79
N LEU A 651 9.51 -25.28 -3.34
CA LEU A 651 8.36 -25.75 -2.57
C LEU A 651 7.48 -26.69 -3.40
N TYR A 652 7.61 -26.60 -4.72
CA TYR A 652 6.72 -27.19 -5.68
C TYR A 652 7.47 -28.26 -6.48
N THR A 653 7.09 -29.52 -6.34
CA THR A 653 7.60 -30.57 -7.23
C THR A 653 7.00 -30.31 -8.62
N PRO A 654 7.79 -30.10 -9.68
CA PRO A 654 7.24 -29.92 -11.03
C PRO A 654 6.38 -31.13 -11.41
N ASP A 655 5.16 -30.89 -11.89
CA ASP A 655 4.33 -31.94 -12.46
C ASP A 655 4.92 -32.31 -13.82
N GLY A 656 5.65 -33.43 -13.89
CA GLY A 656 6.24 -33.93 -15.12
C GLY A 656 5.23 -34.21 -16.25
N LYS A 657 3.92 -34.21 -15.96
CA LYS A 657 2.84 -34.32 -16.94
C LYS A 657 2.43 -32.97 -17.53
N CYS A 658 2.75 -31.86 -16.89
CA CYS A 658 2.41 -30.50 -17.34
C CYS A 658 3.62 -29.80 -17.96
N ARG A 659 3.86 -30.00 -19.26
CA ARG A 659 5.00 -29.39 -19.98
C ARG A 659 4.72 -27.99 -20.53
N ASP A 660 3.45 -27.63 -20.69
CA ASP A 660 3.03 -26.34 -21.22
C ASP A 660 1.72 -25.91 -20.54
N PRO A 661 1.79 -25.30 -19.34
CA PRO A 661 0.61 -24.86 -18.60
C PRO A 661 -0.21 -23.80 -19.36
N CYS A 662 0.37 -23.10 -20.34
CA CYS A 662 -0.30 -22.01 -21.06
C CYS A 662 -0.78 -22.36 -22.47
N GLY A 663 -0.33 -23.49 -23.00
CA GLY A 663 -0.84 -24.13 -24.18
C GLY A 663 -0.68 -23.33 -25.49
N PRO A 664 -1.14 -23.89 -26.63
CA PRO A 664 -1.00 -23.27 -27.95
C PRO A 664 -1.82 -22.00 -28.17
N ALA A 665 -2.71 -21.62 -27.24
CA ALA A 665 -3.57 -20.45 -27.35
C ALA A 665 -2.78 -19.12 -27.40
N ALA A 666 -1.50 -19.13 -27.00
CA ALA A 666 -0.58 -17.99 -27.16
C ALA A 666 -0.30 -17.62 -28.63
N ARG A 667 -0.40 -18.57 -29.57
CA ARG A 667 0.02 -18.35 -30.97
C ARG A 667 -0.97 -17.53 -31.82
N LYS A 668 -2.22 -17.36 -31.38
CA LYS A 668 -3.28 -16.73 -32.21
C LYS A 668 -3.45 -15.22 -32.01
N THR A 669 -2.84 -14.62 -30.99
CA THR A 669 -3.24 -13.25 -30.55
C THR A 669 -2.11 -12.21 -30.52
N GLY A 670 -0.89 -12.55 -30.94
CA GLY A 670 0.24 -11.60 -30.91
C GLY A 670 0.66 -11.14 -29.51
N THR A 671 0.14 -11.77 -28.46
CA THR A 671 0.54 -11.57 -27.06
C THR A 671 1.41 -12.75 -26.63
N THR A 672 2.54 -12.51 -26.00
CA THR A 672 3.27 -13.59 -25.31
C THR A 672 2.48 -13.99 -24.08
N ARG A 673 2.33 -15.30 -23.85
CA ARG A 673 1.75 -15.81 -22.60
C ARG A 673 2.83 -16.55 -21.86
N GLU A 674 3.05 -16.15 -20.63
CA GLU A 674 4.05 -16.75 -19.75
C GLU A 674 3.36 -17.26 -18.50
N TYR A 675 3.81 -18.40 -18.00
CA TYR A 675 3.36 -18.88 -16.70
C TYR A 675 4.03 -18.03 -15.64
N ALA A 676 3.25 -17.16 -15.03
CA ALA A 676 3.73 -16.17 -14.09
C ALA A 676 2.70 -15.96 -12.99
N GLN A 677 3.12 -15.26 -11.95
CA GLN A 677 2.20 -14.89 -10.89
C GLN A 677 1.10 -14.00 -11.45
N THR A 678 -0.15 -14.38 -11.19
CA THR A 678 -1.31 -13.67 -11.70
C THR A 678 -1.58 -12.42 -10.85
N SER A 679 -2.41 -11.50 -11.34
CA SER A 679 -2.77 -10.28 -10.60
C SER A 679 -3.73 -10.55 -9.43
N GLU A 680 -4.27 -11.77 -9.34
CA GLU A 680 -5.26 -12.20 -8.35
C GLU A 680 -4.66 -12.49 -6.96
N GLY A 681 -3.33 -12.45 -6.80
CA GLY A 681 -2.68 -12.46 -5.48
C GLY A 681 -1.26 -13.02 -5.45
N GLN A 682 -0.54 -12.77 -4.36
CA GLN A 682 0.77 -13.40 -4.09
C GLN A 682 0.62 -14.91 -4.00
N GLY A 683 1.34 -15.63 -4.86
CA GLY A 683 1.36 -17.09 -4.92
C GLY A 683 0.22 -17.76 -5.71
N ILE A 684 -0.59 -16.98 -6.42
CA ILE A 684 -1.48 -17.53 -7.45
C ILE A 684 -0.72 -17.45 -8.78
N TRP A 685 -0.43 -18.61 -9.36
CA TRP A 685 0.28 -18.73 -10.63
C TRP A 685 -0.69 -19.17 -11.73
N GLY A 686 -0.49 -18.62 -12.92
CA GLY A 686 -1.36 -18.84 -14.06
C GLY A 686 -0.76 -18.24 -15.31
N CYS A 687 -1.51 -18.28 -16.40
CA CYS A 687 -1.01 -17.86 -17.70
C CYS A 687 -1.29 -16.38 -17.89
N VAL A 688 -0.24 -15.58 -17.76
CA VAL A 688 -0.29 -14.14 -17.87
C VAL A 688 -0.07 -13.75 -19.32
N SER A 689 -0.98 -12.94 -19.87
CA SER A 689 -0.85 -12.38 -21.21
C SER A 689 -0.08 -11.06 -21.13
N ILE A 690 1.03 -10.99 -21.86
CA ILE A 690 1.93 -9.84 -21.93
C ILE A 690 1.89 -9.30 -23.36
N HIS A 691 1.73 -7.99 -23.50
CA HIS A 691 1.84 -7.28 -24.77
C HIS A 691 2.68 -6.04 -24.57
N GLN A 692 3.77 -5.90 -25.35
CA GLN A 692 4.72 -4.79 -25.23
C GLN A 692 5.23 -4.56 -23.79
N GLY A 693 5.50 -5.66 -23.07
CA GLY A 693 5.98 -5.61 -21.68
C GLY A 693 4.91 -5.29 -20.63
N GLN A 694 3.67 -5.00 -21.04
CA GLN A 694 2.56 -4.77 -20.11
C GLN A 694 1.69 -6.01 -19.93
N LYS A 695 1.30 -6.26 -18.69
CA LYS A 695 0.40 -7.35 -18.29
C LYS A 695 -1.04 -6.99 -18.64
N LEU A 696 -1.64 -7.71 -19.59
CA LEU A 696 -3.01 -7.47 -20.05
C LEU A 696 -4.06 -8.25 -19.24
N GLY A 697 -3.67 -9.36 -18.62
CA GLY A 697 -4.56 -10.19 -17.82
C GLY A 697 -3.98 -11.56 -17.52
N ALA A 698 -4.73 -12.38 -16.79
CA ALA A 698 -4.36 -13.76 -16.47
C ALA A 698 -5.52 -14.71 -16.82
N ILE A 699 -5.17 -15.92 -17.22
CA ILE A 699 -6.11 -17.03 -17.38
C ILE A 699 -5.62 -18.25 -16.62
N SER A 700 -6.56 -19.12 -16.24
CA SER A 700 -6.20 -20.40 -15.62
C SER A 700 -5.36 -21.24 -16.59
N PRO A 701 -4.30 -21.89 -16.10
CA PRO A 701 -3.50 -22.77 -16.93
C PRO A 701 -4.26 -24.03 -17.32
N VAL A 702 -3.87 -24.66 -18.44
CA VAL A 702 -4.45 -25.91 -18.95
C VAL A 702 -4.10 -27.09 -18.03
N CYS A 703 -2.96 -27.01 -17.35
CA CYS A 703 -2.53 -27.94 -16.32
C CYS A 703 -1.73 -27.19 -15.24
N CYS A 704 -1.66 -27.75 -14.03
CA CYS A 704 -0.82 -27.17 -12.98
C CYS A 704 0.63 -27.55 -13.22
N GLU A 705 1.55 -26.58 -13.21
CA GLU A 705 2.99 -26.84 -13.36
C GLU A 705 3.58 -27.65 -12.20
N TYR A 706 2.83 -27.82 -11.09
CA TYR A 706 3.33 -28.33 -9.82
C TYR A 706 2.41 -29.41 -9.20
N GLU A 707 3.01 -30.50 -8.68
CA GLU A 707 2.35 -31.68 -8.11
C GLU A 707 2.07 -31.58 -6.59
N ALA A 708 2.95 -30.95 -5.79
CA ALA A 708 2.81 -30.88 -4.32
C ALA A 708 3.60 -29.72 -3.66
N PHE A 709 3.21 -29.32 -2.44
CA PHE A 709 3.86 -28.27 -1.61
C PHE A 709 4.76 -28.84 -0.49
N SER A 710 5.95 -28.27 -0.28
CA SER A 710 6.92 -28.61 0.78
C SER A 710 7.51 -27.37 1.47
N LEU A 711 6.82 -26.78 2.48
CA LEU A 711 7.31 -25.62 3.24
C LEU A 711 8.65 -25.86 3.96
N VAL A 712 9.67 -25.09 3.58
CA VAL A 712 10.92 -24.90 4.34
C VAL A 712 10.99 -23.43 4.74
N GLY A 713 10.79 -23.12 6.04
CA GLY A 713 10.81 -21.75 6.55
C GLY A 713 12.17 -21.31 7.10
N PHE A 714 12.25 -20.05 7.51
CA PHE A 714 13.43 -19.42 8.14
C PHE A 714 13.59 -19.81 9.64
N GLY A 715 13.40 -21.11 9.98
CA GLY A 715 13.39 -21.64 11.36
C GLY A 715 14.53 -22.60 11.71
N LEU A 716 14.75 -22.81 13.03
CA LEU A 716 15.80 -23.59 13.70
C LEU A 716 16.27 -24.89 13.02
N ALA A 717 15.38 -25.58 12.31
CA ALA A 717 15.65 -26.87 11.70
C ALA A 717 16.58 -26.82 10.48
N ALA A 718 16.59 -25.72 9.71
CA ALA A 718 17.35 -25.65 8.45
C ALA A 718 18.88 -25.69 8.67
N ARG A 719 19.38 -25.27 9.84
CA ARG A 719 20.82 -25.17 10.12
C ARG A 719 21.36 -26.26 11.04
N LEU A 720 20.58 -26.71 12.03
CA LEU A 720 21.00 -27.77 12.94
C LEU A 720 21.10 -29.14 12.23
N GLY A 721 20.31 -29.38 11.18
CA GLY A 721 20.39 -30.62 10.40
C GLY A 721 21.61 -30.70 9.47
N GLY A 722 22.03 -29.59 8.86
CA GLY A 722 23.07 -29.60 7.83
C GLY A 722 24.49 -29.52 8.37
N GLN A 723 24.76 -28.59 9.30
CA GLN A 723 26.12 -28.37 9.81
C GLN A 723 26.55 -29.45 10.82
N PHE A 724 25.63 -29.93 11.67
CA PHE A 724 25.92 -30.94 12.69
C PHE A 724 26.21 -32.33 12.08
N ILE A 725 25.53 -32.70 10.99
CA ILE A 725 25.80 -33.94 10.25
C ILE A 725 27.14 -33.88 9.52
N SER A 726 27.48 -32.73 8.91
CA SER A 726 28.75 -32.55 8.20
C SER A 726 29.99 -32.55 9.12
N GLN A 727 29.81 -32.23 10.40
CA GLN A 727 30.87 -32.20 11.41
C GLN A 727 31.03 -33.59 12.06
N LEU A 728 29.93 -34.28 12.37
CA LEU A 728 29.93 -35.68 12.82
C LEU A 728 30.44 -36.68 11.77
N GLN A 729 30.27 -36.40 10.47
CA GLN A 729 30.88 -37.21 9.40
C GLN A 729 32.39 -36.97 9.25
N ARG A 730 32.88 -35.80 9.66
CA ARG A 730 34.31 -35.49 9.67
C ARG A 730 35.02 -36.14 10.87
N ASP A 731 34.37 -36.14 12.03
CA ASP A 731 34.90 -36.72 13.27
C ASP A 731 34.77 -38.27 13.36
N ARG A 732 34.15 -38.92 12.36
CA ARG A 732 34.12 -40.39 12.22
C ARG A 732 35.16 -40.95 11.26
N ASN A 733 35.84 -40.08 10.50
CA ASN A 733 36.88 -40.43 9.52
C ASN A 733 38.28 -39.97 9.97
N LEU A 734 38.43 -39.61 11.24
CA LEU A 734 39.66 -39.50 12.03
C LEU A 734 39.54 -40.50 13.18
#